data_AF-A0A9P7I584-F1
#
_entry.id   AF-A0A9P7I584-F1
#
_cell.length_a   1.000
_cell.length_b   1.000
_cell.length_c   1.000
_cell.angle_alpha   90.00
_cell.angle_beta   90.00
_cell.angle_gamma   90.00
#
_symmetry.space_group_name_H-M   'P 1'
#
loop_
_entity.id
_entity.type
_entity.pdbx_description
1 polymer ?
#
loop_
_entity_poly.entity_id
_entity_poly.type
_entity_poly.pdbx_seq_one_letter_code
_entity_poly.pdbx_strand_id
1 'polypeptide(L)'
;MAKNKTPTSTAPKYDLPPTLKVPCILQINGEPFGGKELGIATSISTYLRAVRTPDKDSFLGFVIEFPLPSEVESTGFGQCHHIDFSTQRAISSNTWKLAVKFPRENIDITYRAASEEENARYPANKKHMTWVDVILGKDTSVSVQGFGNPYSNPGHPAEDWLRYPASTTVMGGLSLLDIIQQRHFSFLAARIEKLMATRWSIASLAPKFDYGYGADQSWDMDRYMKQLHDVKGHRFQAAWTFESDDSHVTAMTQSIVQGFMWIQKFCLDMTTEMGYAYFVRHPASRRSKRWLVIVRMDRGFWKQRKWSQACIQGTMKMVVHPGPDELPESWTEDISERWSARVCHDPGENRVSFEWDLQLHDAKRRVDAVCDFLPSAAPNRHFFHDKGLEVSELDAGEKELMMSLHRDLLRGEGFWKTMMATDSVMDKMVGHMGDLNTGSQRERLVLPMLPTVNFLKDGQRSDWANALLSEVSETDQCPLRYYLSNRPLGFGIITTGPNSDDTSVFPVAVLAIHATVGAVMASAPTPTAVNKFASDLHSASRSVSCKYNIGRNQESSCRAALVIRGFQLQVECDAFKRLLQFPHLGDEAAGDDEWGVKLDWKLHLSATFWLLTCLDSESLPPLHKEDANILHKFHDLLAKTDIFTRLIERVSGKISWGEYVAGETVADTEIMGLMEMLIEVADIVCTTPSLAHTEDHLKKWKVKRARGIAIDEAGGMSRGDLYSIWGNTLLPCLLAGDEEFLPLEVKSYQDRDADGNRRNRFGDDARKSALEFLTATGWPVYRVRG
;
A
#
# COMPACT_ATOMS: atom_id res chain seq x y z
N MET A 1 44.37 -15.98 14.45
CA MET A 1 43.19 -16.07 15.34
C MET A 1 41.99 -16.46 14.50
N ALA A 2 41.47 -17.67 14.69
CA ALA A 2 40.31 -18.19 13.99
C ALA A 2 39.09 -17.31 14.32
N LYS A 3 38.38 -16.83 13.29
CA LYS A 3 37.05 -16.23 13.46
C LYS A 3 36.12 -17.32 13.97
N ASN A 4 35.85 -17.35 15.27
CA ASN A 4 34.73 -18.11 15.82
C ASN A 4 33.47 -17.66 15.07
N LYS A 5 32.97 -18.50 14.15
CA LYS A 5 31.67 -18.29 13.52
C LYS A 5 30.64 -18.50 14.63
N THR A 6 30.05 -17.41 15.10
CA THR A 6 28.88 -17.47 15.99
C THR A 6 27.82 -18.35 15.32
N PRO A 7 27.29 -19.39 16.01
CA PRO A 7 26.30 -20.27 15.42
C PRO A 7 25.10 -19.46 14.94
N THR A 8 24.66 -19.71 13.70
CA THR A 8 23.50 -19.01 13.13
C THR A 8 22.24 -19.73 13.59
N SER A 9 21.28 -19.00 14.16
CA SER A 9 19.95 -19.55 14.40
C SER A 9 19.31 -19.98 13.07
N THR A 10 19.06 -21.29 12.93
CA THR A 10 18.45 -21.91 11.74
C THR A 10 16.99 -22.25 12.02
N ALA A 11 16.17 -22.29 10.96
CA ALA A 11 14.78 -22.74 11.07
C ALA A 11 14.67 -24.11 11.77
N PRO A 12 13.57 -24.38 12.49
CA PRO A 12 13.29 -25.70 13.04
C PRO A 12 13.40 -26.76 11.95
N LYS A 13 14.24 -27.77 12.18
CA LYS A 13 14.33 -28.95 11.32
C LYS A 13 13.33 -29.97 11.81
N TYR A 14 12.21 -30.06 11.10
CA TYR A 14 11.34 -31.22 11.20
C TYR A 14 11.84 -32.24 10.16
N ASP A 15 11.97 -33.51 10.55
CA ASP A 15 12.31 -34.61 9.64
C ASP A 15 11.12 -34.92 8.72
N LEU A 16 10.76 -33.96 7.87
CA LEU A 16 9.59 -34.01 6.99
C LEU A 16 10.02 -34.32 5.55
N PRO A 17 9.17 -35.01 4.77
CA PRO A 17 9.40 -35.16 3.35
C PRO A 17 9.34 -33.78 2.64
N PRO A 18 9.99 -33.64 1.46
CA PRO A 18 9.91 -32.40 0.70
C PRO A 18 8.47 -32.07 0.27
N THR A 19 8.23 -30.81 -0.10
CA THR A 19 6.97 -30.40 -0.72
C THR A 19 6.69 -31.23 -1.98
N LEU A 20 5.42 -31.48 -2.24
CA LEU A 20 4.99 -32.40 -3.29
C LEU A 20 4.00 -31.73 -4.24
N LYS A 21 4.25 -31.86 -5.55
CA LYS A 21 3.30 -31.59 -6.64
C LYS A 21 3.25 -32.83 -7.53
N VAL A 22 2.09 -33.45 -7.68
CA VAL A 22 1.89 -34.65 -8.50
C VAL A 22 0.77 -34.40 -9.49
N PRO A 23 0.99 -34.59 -10.81
CA PRO A 23 -0.06 -34.48 -11.79
C PRO A 23 -1.15 -35.52 -11.53
N CYS A 24 -2.40 -35.10 -11.58
CA CYS A 24 -3.55 -35.97 -11.34
C CYS A 24 -4.71 -35.63 -12.29
N ILE A 25 -5.68 -36.53 -12.37
CA ILE A 25 -7.03 -36.27 -12.90
C ILE A 25 -7.98 -36.16 -11.70
N LEU A 26 -8.89 -35.19 -11.72
CA LEU A 26 -10.02 -35.14 -10.79
C LEU A 26 -11.20 -35.87 -11.43
N GLN A 27 -11.76 -36.85 -10.74
CA GLN A 27 -12.91 -37.60 -11.23
C GLN A 27 -14.20 -36.93 -10.78
N ILE A 28 -15.08 -36.60 -11.72
CA ILE A 28 -16.37 -35.94 -11.47
C ILE A 28 -17.47 -36.79 -12.07
N ASN A 29 -18.34 -37.39 -11.25
CA ASN A 29 -19.44 -38.25 -11.71
C ASN A 29 -19.01 -39.36 -12.70
N GLY A 30 -17.77 -39.86 -12.58
CA GLY A 30 -17.24 -40.88 -13.49
C GLY A 30 -16.56 -40.33 -14.76
N GLU A 31 -16.47 -39.01 -14.93
CA GLU A 31 -15.75 -38.35 -16.03
C GLU A 31 -14.44 -37.69 -15.56
N PRO A 32 -13.38 -37.67 -16.40
CA PRO A 32 -12.10 -37.06 -16.05
C PRO A 32 -12.12 -35.54 -16.27
N PHE A 33 -11.86 -34.78 -15.22
CA PHE A 33 -11.64 -33.33 -15.26
C PHE A 33 -10.15 -33.00 -15.10
N GLY A 34 -9.62 -32.19 -16.03
CA GLY A 34 -8.21 -31.83 -16.07
C GLY A 34 -7.31 -32.96 -16.55
N GLY A 35 -6.06 -32.97 -16.09
CA GLY A 35 -5.10 -34.02 -16.44
C GLY A 35 -4.33 -33.79 -17.75
N LYS A 36 -4.17 -32.54 -18.21
CA LYS A 36 -3.33 -32.20 -19.39
C LYS A 36 -1.95 -32.87 -19.36
N GLU A 37 -1.25 -32.86 -18.22
CA GLU A 37 0.06 -33.51 -18.06
C GLU A 37 0.02 -35.06 -18.06
N LEU A 38 -1.17 -35.64 -17.95
CA LEU A 38 -1.42 -37.08 -18.05
C LEU A 38 -1.88 -37.48 -19.46
N GLY A 39 -1.83 -36.55 -20.42
CA GLY A 39 -2.16 -36.79 -21.82
C GLY A 39 -3.66 -36.69 -22.13
N ILE A 40 -4.50 -36.25 -21.18
CA ILE A 40 -5.90 -35.95 -21.48
C ILE A 40 -5.96 -34.78 -22.47
N ALA A 41 -6.82 -34.90 -23.48
CA ALA A 41 -7.08 -33.85 -24.47
C ALA A 41 -7.87 -32.68 -23.85
N THR A 42 -7.22 -31.93 -22.96
CA THR A 42 -7.75 -30.75 -22.28
C THR A 42 -6.66 -29.69 -22.11
N SER A 43 -7.08 -28.43 -22.02
CA SER A 43 -6.20 -27.30 -21.69
C SER A 43 -5.98 -27.15 -20.18
N ILE A 44 -6.77 -27.84 -19.35
CA ILE A 44 -6.76 -27.72 -17.88
C ILE A 44 -5.76 -28.68 -17.25
N SER A 45 -4.88 -28.16 -16.40
CA SER A 45 -3.96 -28.98 -15.61
C SER A 45 -4.48 -29.13 -14.18
N THR A 46 -4.28 -30.31 -13.60
CA THR A 46 -4.69 -30.63 -12.22
C THR A 46 -3.58 -31.35 -11.48
N TYR A 47 -3.35 -30.96 -10.22
CA TYR A 47 -2.27 -31.51 -9.40
C TYR A 47 -2.70 -31.74 -7.97
N LEU A 48 -2.31 -32.87 -7.38
CA LEU A 48 -2.27 -33.03 -5.94
C LEU A 48 -1.06 -32.28 -5.38
N ARG A 49 -1.26 -31.55 -4.29
CA ARG A 49 -0.25 -30.71 -3.66
C ARG A 49 -0.14 -31.01 -2.17
N ALA A 50 1.09 -31.07 -1.67
CA ALA A 50 1.39 -31.03 -0.24
C ALA A 50 2.45 -29.96 0.00
N VAL A 51 2.07 -28.92 0.73
CA VAL A 51 2.96 -27.83 1.13
C VAL A 51 3.44 -28.10 2.55
N ARG A 52 4.76 -28.04 2.74
CA ARG A 52 5.48 -28.33 3.99
C ARG A 52 6.55 -27.29 4.15
N THR A 53 6.33 -26.37 5.07
CA THR A 53 7.24 -25.25 5.32
C THR A 53 7.30 -25.00 6.82
N PRO A 54 8.49 -24.71 7.39
CA PRO A 54 8.60 -24.40 8.81
C PRO A 54 8.06 -23.02 9.16
N ASP A 55 7.95 -22.11 8.17
CA ASP A 55 7.64 -20.68 8.37
C ASP A 55 6.26 -20.26 7.83
N LYS A 56 5.41 -21.23 7.43
CA LYS A 56 4.04 -21.03 6.95
C LYS A 56 3.20 -22.28 7.19
N ASP A 57 1.89 -22.12 7.18
CA ASP A 57 0.99 -23.25 7.33
C ASP A 57 1.14 -24.29 6.23
N SER A 58 1.37 -25.52 6.69
CA SER A 58 1.45 -26.71 5.84
C SER A 58 0.04 -27.24 5.56
N PHE A 59 -0.22 -27.67 4.33
CA PHE A 59 -1.53 -28.18 3.93
C PHE A 59 -1.43 -29.28 2.87
N LEU A 60 -2.47 -30.12 2.82
CA LEU A 60 -2.78 -30.98 1.67
C LEU A 60 -3.88 -30.34 0.85
N GLY A 61 -3.87 -30.57 -0.46
CA GLY A 61 -4.87 -30.01 -1.34
C GLY A 61 -4.67 -30.42 -2.78
N PHE A 62 -5.43 -29.79 -3.67
CA PHE A 62 -5.22 -29.89 -5.11
C PHE A 62 -5.24 -28.51 -5.75
N VAL A 63 -4.64 -28.43 -6.94
CA VAL A 63 -4.56 -27.20 -7.74
C VAL A 63 -5.15 -27.46 -9.11
N ILE A 64 -6.01 -26.55 -9.57
CA ILE A 64 -6.49 -26.48 -10.93
C ILE A 64 -5.80 -25.29 -11.60
N GLU A 65 -5.15 -25.51 -12.75
CA GLU A 65 -4.55 -24.45 -13.54
C GLU A 65 -5.32 -24.27 -14.85
N PHE A 66 -5.81 -23.05 -15.07
CA PHE A 66 -6.53 -22.64 -16.26
C PHE A 66 -5.59 -21.84 -17.18
N PRO A 67 -5.68 -21.99 -18.51
CA PRO A 67 -4.86 -21.21 -19.42
C PRO A 67 -5.28 -19.74 -19.42
N LEU A 68 -4.30 -18.84 -19.51
CA LEU A 68 -4.50 -17.45 -19.91
C LEU A 68 -4.11 -17.31 -21.40
N PRO A 69 -4.71 -16.38 -22.15
CA PRO A 69 -4.32 -16.11 -23.54
C PRO A 69 -2.83 -15.80 -23.66
N SER A 70 -2.22 -16.03 -24.83
CA SER A 70 -0.83 -15.61 -25.09
C SER A 70 -0.71 -14.09 -25.30
N GLU A 71 -1.81 -13.42 -25.65
CA GLU A 71 -1.84 -11.99 -26.00
C GLU A 71 -2.66 -11.15 -25.01
N VAL A 72 -2.74 -11.56 -23.73
CA VAL A 72 -3.60 -10.92 -22.70
C VAL A 72 -3.39 -9.41 -22.62
N GLU A 73 -2.14 -8.96 -22.72
CA GLU A 73 -1.80 -7.55 -22.66
C GLU A 73 -2.45 -6.78 -23.83
N SER A 74 -2.53 -7.37 -25.03
CA SER A 74 -3.10 -6.70 -26.21
C SER A 74 -4.60 -6.45 -26.09
N THR A 75 -5.27 -7.29 -25.31
CA THR A 75 -6.70 -7.15 -25.00
C THR A 75 -6.98 -6.05 -23.97
N GLY A 76 -5.94 -5.55 -23.28
CA GLY A 76 -6.08 -4.56 -22.20
C GLY A 76 -6.50 -5.14 -20.85
N PHE A 77 -6.60 -6.47 -20.68
CA PHE A 77 -6.92 -7.06 -19.38
C PHE A 77 -5.79 -6.88 -18.35
N GLY A 78 -4.54 -6.99 -18.81
CA GLY A 78 -3.32 -6.92 -18.01
C GLY A 78 -2.63 -8.27 -17.84
N GLN A 79 -1.33 -8.27 -17.53
CA GLN A 79 -0.51 -9.44 -17.29
C GLN A 79 -0.66 -9.93 -15.84
N CYS A 80 -1.03 -11.20 -15.66
CA CYS A 80 -1.06 -11.84 -14.34
C CYS A 80 0.32 -12.40 -13.99
N HIS A 81 0.64 -12.45 -12.70
CA HIS A 81 1.92 -12.94 -12.19
C HIS A 81 1.72 -14.10 -11.21
N HIS A 82 2.74 -14.92 -11.03
CA HIS A 82 2.83 -15.87 -9.93
C HIS A 82 4.19 -15.79 -9.25
N ILE A 83 4.28 -16.28 -8.02
CA ILE A 83 5.55 -16.34 -7.31
C ILE A 83 6.39 -17.52 -7.76
N ASP A 84 7.60 -17.22 -8.21
CA ASP A 84 8.66 -18.20 -8.27
C ASP A 84 9.28 -18.35 -6.88
N PHE A 85 9.01 -19.48 -6.23
CA PHE A 85 9.51 -19.75 -4.89
C PHE A 85 11.03 -19.99 -4.84
N SER A 86 11.69 -20.25 -5.98
CA SER A 86 13.14 -20.41 -6.03
C SER A 86 13.87 -19.07 -5.97
N THR A 87 13.37 -18.07 -6.71
CA THR A 87 13.91 -16.70 -6.74
C THR A 87 13.24 -15.74 -5.76
N GLN A 88 12.10 -16.13 -5.17
CA GLN A 88 11.24 -15.28 -4.33
C GLN A 88 10.81 -13.99 -5.05
N ARG A 89 10.45 -14.10 -6.33
CA ARG A 89 10.01 -12.96 -7.16
C ARG A 89 8.70 -13.26 -7.88
N ALA A 90 7.94 -12.20 -8.16
CA ALA A 90 6.81 -12.27 -9.07
C ALA A 90 7.30 -12.42 -10.50
N ILE A 91 6.81 -13.41 -11.22
CA ILE A 91 7.10 -13.67 -12.64
C ILE A 91 5.80 -13.76 -13.44
N SER A 92 5.84 -13.37 -14.71
CA SER A 92 4.67 -13.42 -15.58
C SER A 92 4.13 -14.85 -15.68
N SER A 93 2.80 -14.96 -15.70
CA SER A 93 2.09 -16.23 -15.72
C SER A 93 1.16 -16.31 -16.93
N ASN A 94 1.24 -17.44 -17.62
CA ASN A 94 0.35 -17.85 -18.70
C ASN A 94 -0.75 -18.81 -18.19
N THR A 95 -0.80 -19.04 -16.88
CA THR A 95 -1.88 -19.79 -16.23
C THR A 95 -2.44 -19.04 -15.04
N TRP A 96 -3.72 -19.23 -14.80
CA TRP A 96 -4.43 -18.80 -13.61
C TRP A 96 -4.64 -20.02 -12.70
N LYS A 97 -4.41 -19.88 -11.40
CA LYS A 97 -4.34 -21.03 -10.47
C LYS A 97 -5.40 -20.92 -9.38
N LEU A 98 -6.17 -21.98 -9.21
CA LEU A 98 -7.05 -22.19 -8.07
C LEU A 98 -6.49 -23.32 -7.21
N ALA A 99 -6.24 -23.07 -5.93
CA ALA A 99 -5.77 -24.10 -5.00
C ALA A 99 -6.81 -24.37 -3.92
N VAL A 100 -7.32 -25.60 -3.88
CA VAL A 100 -8.26 -26.07 -2.86
C VAL A 100 -7.45 -26.76 -1.77
N LYS A 101 -7.52 -26.26 -0.54
CA LYS A 101 -6.81 -26.76 0.63
C LYS A 101 -7.78 -27.57 1.49
N PHE A 102 -7.39 -28.80 1.79
CA PHE A 102 -8.15 -29.68 2.66
C PHE A 102 -7.89 -29.34 4.13
N PRO A 103 -8.91 -29.53 5.01
CA PRO A 103 -8.74 -29.37 6.45
C PRO A 103 -7.76 -30.43 6.99
N ARG A 104 -7.11 -30.11 8.11
CA ARG A 104 -6.20 -31.04 8.79
C ARG A 104 -6.93 -32.09 9.63
N GLU A 105 -8.17 -31.80 10.02
CA GLU A 105 -8.97 -32.58 10.96
C GLU A 105 -10.26 -33.06 10.28
N ASN A 106 -10.82 -34.17 10.73
CA ASN A 106 -12.05 -34.78 10.19
C ASN A 106 -12.02 -34.98 8.66
N ILE A 107 -10.93 -35.59 8.19
CA ILE A 107 -10.71 -36.00 6.80
C ILE A 107 -10.30 -37.47 6.80
N ASP A 108 -10.90 -38.26 5.92
CA ASP A 108 -10.49 -39.63 5.62
C ASP A 108 -9.84 -39.67 4.24
N ILE A 109 -8.70 -40.36 4.14
CA ILE A 109 -7.92 -40.45 2.90
C ILE A 109 -7.58 -41.92 2.65
N THR A 110 -8.07 -42.45 1.54
CA THR A 110 -7.78 -43.83 1.11
C THR A 110 -6.97 -43.85 -0.18
N TYR A 111 -6.11 -44.87 -0.32
CA TYR A 111 -5.23 -45.03 -1.47
C TYR A 111 -5.42 -46.42 -2.07
N ARG A 112 -5.42 -46.51 -3.40
CA ARG A 112 -5.52 -47.78 -4.14
C ARG A 112 -4.72 -47.70 -5.43
N ALA A 113 -3.85 -48.68 -5.70
CA ALA A 113 -3.21 -48.79 -7.01
C ALA A 113 -4.24 -48.91 -8.15
N ALA A 114 -4.04 -48.17 -9.23
CA ALA A 114 -4.88 -48.28 -10.42
C ALA A 114 -4.63 -49.62 -11.14
N SER A 115 -5.70 -50.25 -11.62
CA SER A 115 -5.60 -51.52 -12.37
C SER A 115 -4.93 -51.31 -13.74
N GLU A 116 -4.47 -52.38 -14.38
CA GLU A 116 -3.90 -52.29 -15.74
C GLU A 116 -4.90 -51.73 -16.76
N GLU A 117 -6.17 -52.08 -16.63
CA GLU A 117 -7.25 -51.55 -17.47
C GLU A 117 -7.48 -50.06 -17.24
N GLU A 118 -7.43 -49.59 -15.99
CA GLU A 118 -7.58 -48.17 -15.66
C GLU A 118 -6.37 -47.36 -16.17
N ASN A 119 -5.15 -47.90 -16.04
CA ASN A 119 -3.94 -47.27 -16.57
C ASN A 119 -3.97 -47.18 -18.10
N ALA A 120 -4.51 -48.20 -18.78
CA ALA A 120 -4.60 -48.24 -20.24
C ALA A 120 -5.59 -47.23 -20.84
N ARG A 121 -6.53 -46.69 -20.04
CA ARG A 121 -7.49 -45.67 -20.49
C ARG A 121 -6.85 -44.30 -20.72
N TYR A 122 -5.61 -44.08 -20.26
CA TYR A 122 -4.99 -42.76 -20.28
C TYR A 122 -3.73 -42.71 -21.16
N PRO A 123 -3.53 -41.65 -21.97
CA PRO A 123 -2.57 -41.68 -23.08
C PRO A 123 -1.10 -41.63 -22.67
N ALA A 124 -0.81 -41.11 -21.47
CA ALA A 124 0.55 -41.07 -20.96
C ALA A 124 0.91 -42.45 -20.39
N ASN A 125 1.85 -43.16 -21.01
CA ASN A 125 2.46 -44.44 -20.58
C ASN A 125 3.13 -44.39 -19.18
N LYS A 126 2.43 -43.92 -18.15
CA LYS A 126 2.87 -43.81 -16.76
C LYS A 126 2.57 -45.14 -16.08
N LYS A 127 3.60 -45.97 -15.90
CA LYS A 127 3.48 -47.36 -15.41
C LYS A 127 2.87 -47.52 -14.00
N HIS A 128 2.72 -46.44 -13.23
CA HIS A 128 2.24 -46.49 -11.85
C HIS A 128 1.34 -45.29 -11.54
N MET A 129 0.03 -45.51 -11.49
CA MET A 129 -0.97 -44.53 -11.04
C MET A 129 -1.67 -45.02 -9.77
N THR A 130 -2.15 -44.09 -8.97
CA THR A 130 -2.81 -44.35 -7.69
C THR A 130 -4.11 -43.55 -7.60
N TRP A 131 -5.19 -44.24 -7.26
CA TRP A 131 -6.43 -43.62 -6.80
C TRP A 131 -6.25 -43.08 -5.39
N VAL A 132 -6.61 -41.81 -5.21
CA VAL A 132 -6.63 -41.12 -3.93
C VAL A 132 -8.04 -40.60 -3.73
N ASP A 133 -8.73 -41.15 -2.74
CA ASP A 133 -10.06 -40.68 -2.34
C ASP A 133 -9.95 -39.89 -1.05
N VAL A 134 -10.63 -38.75 -1.02
CA VAL A 134 -10.65 -37.82 0.11
C VAL A 134 -12.09 -37.59 0.51
N ILE A 135 -12.45 -37.92 1.75
CA ILE A 135 -13.80 -37.76 2.29
C ILE A 135 -13.74 -36.77 3.46
N LEU A 136 -14.50 -35.69 3.36
CA LEU A 136 -14.63 -34.66 4.39
C LEU A 136 -15.77 -34.99 5.36
N GLY A 137 -15.54 -34.80 6.66
CA GLY A 137 -16.57 -34.88 7.69
C GLY A 137 -17.72 -33.86 7.50
N LYS A 138 -18.85 -34.10 8.19
CA LYS A 138 -20.10 -33.32 7.99
C LYS A 138 -19.93 -31.80 8.20
N ASP A 139 -19.07 -31.40 9.12
CA ASP A 139 -18.88 -29.99 9.51
C ASP A 139 -17.55 -29.39 9.01
N THR A 140 -16.84 -30.06 8.10
CA THR A 140 -15.55 -29.56 7.60
C THR A 140 -15.58 -29.08 6.15
N SER A 141 -15.25 -27.81 5.94
CA SER A 141 -15.15 -27.21 4.61
C SER A 141 -13.70 -27.08 4.15
N VAL A 142 -13.51 -27.04 2.84
CA VAL A 142 -12.24 -26.64 2.23
C VAL A 142 -12.02 -25.14 2.36
N SER A 143 -10.76 -24.71 2.30
CA SER A 143 -10.42 -23.32 2.00
C SER A 143 -9.87 -23.22 0.59
N VAL A 144 -10.16 -22.12 -0.10
CA VAL A 144 -9.85 -21.99 -1.53
C VAL A 144 -9.02 -20.74 -1.76
N GLN A 145 -7.82 -20.95 -2.29
CA GLN A 145 -6.93 -19.88 -2.69
C GLN A 145 -7.13 -19.53 -4.17
N GLY A 146 -7.21 -18.24 -4.46
CA GLY A 146 -7.37 -17.67 -5.80
C GLY A 146 -8.82 -17.49 -6.24
N PHE A 147 -9.80 -17.96 -5.46
CA PHE A 147 -11.21 -17.79 -5.80
C PHE A 147 -11.60 -16.31 -5.89
N GLY A 148 -12.37 -15.93 -6.90
CA GLY A 148 -12.79 -14.54 -7.13
C GLY A 148 -11.73 -13.63 -7.75
N ASN A 149 -10.47 -14.08 -7.89
CA ASN A 149 -9.45 -13.29 -8.57
C ASN A 149 -9.82 -13.07 -10.05
N PRO A 150 -9.51 -11.90 -10.64
CA PRO A 150 -9.90 -11.60 -12.01
C PRO A 150 -9.35 -12.62 -13.02
N TYR A 151 -10.18 -12.98 -14.00
CA TYR A 151 -9.83 -13.88 -15.10
C TYR A 151 -10.46 -13.40 -16.41
N SER A 152 -9.71 -13.51 -17.51
CA SER A 152 -10.20 -13.23 -18.86
C SER A 152 -9.50 -14.16 -19.86
N ASN A 153 -10.30 -14.92 -20.61
CA ASN A 153 -9.83 -15.72 -21.73
C ASN A 153 -10.95 -15.86 -22.77
N PRO A 154 -11.20 -14.79 -23.55
CA PRO A 154 -12.27 -14.74 -24.54
C PRO A 154 -12.33 -15.98 -25.43
N GLY A 155 -13.46 -16.67 -25.39
CA GLY A 155 -13.74 -17.86 -26.20
C GLY A 155 -13.29 -19.19 -25.60
N HIS A 156 -12.66 -19.19 -24.42
CA HIS A 156 -12.35 -20.41 -23.68
C HIS A 156 -13.45 -20.72 -22.64
N PRO A 157 -13.93 -21.99 -22.51
CA PRO A 157 -15.02 -22.34 -21.58
C PRO A 157 -14.78 -21.92 -20.12
N ALA A 158 -13.51 -21.91 -19.69
CA ALA A 158 -13.12 -21.49 -18.35
C ALA A 158 -13.48 -20.04 -18.01
N GLU A 159 -13.70 -19.17 -18.99
CA GLU A 159 -14.13 -17.80 -18.74
C GLU A 159 -15.48 -17.76 -18.01
N ASP A 160 -16.47 -18.50 -18.52
CA ASP A 160 -17.79 -18.55 -17.89
C ASP A 160 -17.78 -19.37 -16.59
N TRP A 161 -16.91 -20.38 -16.49
CA TRP A 161 -16.73 -21.18 -15.26
C TRP A 161 -16.20 -20.35 -14.10
N LEU A 162 -15.30 -19.40 -14.37
CA LEU A 162 -14.65 -18.58 -13.34
C LEU A 162 -15.40 -17.27 -13.07
N ARG A 163 -16.08 -16.70 -14.07
CA ARG A 163 -16.92 -15.51 -13.90
C ARG A 163 -18.26 -15.85 -13.24
N TYR A 164 -18.83 -17.00 -13.53
CA TYR A 164 -20.13 -17.42 -12.99
C TYR A 164 -20.04 -18.81 -12.34
N PRO A 165 -19.27 -18.94 -11.25
CA PRO A 165 -18.86 -20.23 -10.71
C PRO A 165 -20.00 -21.06 -10.12
N ALA A 166 -21.14 -20.44 -9.80
CA ALA A 166 -22.32 -21.13 -9.24
C ALA A 166 -23.38 -21.50 -10.29
N SER A 167 -23.37 -20.87 -11.48
CA SER A 167 -24.44 -21.03 -12.47
C SER A 167 -23.99 -21.70 -13.77
N THR A 168 -22.70 -21.61 -14.12
CA THR A 168 -22.20 -22.24 -15.34
C THR A 168 -21.80 -23.69 -15.07
N THR A 169 -22.41 -24.63 -15.79
CA THR A 169 -22.04 -26.04 -15.74
C THR A 169 -20.64 -26.26 -16.34
N VAL A 170 -19.78 -26.91 -15.57
CA VAL A 170 -18.43 -27.30 -16.00
C VAL A 170 -18.46 -28.70 -16.60
N MET A 171 -18.93 -29.69 -15.84
CA MET A 171 -18.94 -31.11 -16.22
C MET A 171 -19.95 -31.87 -15.38
N GLY A 172 -20.61 -32.90 -15.96
CA GLY A 172 -21.51 -33.79 -15.22
C GLY A 172 -22.69 -33.08 -14.54
N GLY A 173 -23.15 -31.95 -15.08
CA GLY A 173 -24.23 -31.13 -14.50
C GLY A 173 -23.81 -30.24 -13.32
N LEU A 174 -22.54 -30.28 -12.90
CA LEU A 174 -22.02 -29.53 -11.76
C LEU A 174 -21.35 -28.23 -12.19
N SER A 175 -21.57 -27.16 -11.41
CA SER A 175 -20.82 -25.91 -11.53
C SER A 175 -19.42 -26.02 -10.92
N LEU A 176 -18.55 -25.04 -11.16
CA LEU A 176 -17.22 -25.01 -10.55
C LEU A 176 -17.32 -24.97 -9.02
N LEU A 177 -18.28 -24.22 -8.49
CA LEU A 177 -18.53 -24.12 -7.06
C LEU A 177 -19.00 -25.47 -6.48
N ASP A 178 -19.91 -26.16 -7.17
CA ASP A 178 -20.35 -27.50 -6.76
C ASP A 178 -19.17 -28.48 -6.69
N ILE A 179 -18.25 -28.39 -7.66
CA ILE A 179 -17.05 -29.23 -7.72
C ILE A 179 -16.12 -28.96 -6.53
N ILE A 180 -15.95 -27.70 -6.13
CA ILE A 180 -15.08 -27.32 -5.03
C ILE A 180 -15.71 -27.63 -3.67
N GLN A 181 -17.03 -27.55 -3.55
CA GLN A 181 -17.78 -27.76 -2.31
C GLN A 181 -18.16 -29.23 -2.05
N GLN A 182 -17.73 -30.16 -2.91
CA GLN A 182 -17.96 -31.59 -2.70
C GLN A 182 -17.38 -32.05 -1.36
N ARG A 183 -17.98 -33.11 -0.81
CA ARG A 183 -17.47 -33.80 0.39
C ARG A 183 -16.59 -34.99 0.05
N HIS A 184 -16.69 -35.51 -1.16
CA HIS A 184 -15.89 -36.64 -1.63
C HIS A 184 -15.16 -36.20 -2.90
N PHE A 185 -13.84 -36.33 -2.90
CA PHE A 185 -13.00 -36.08 -4.05
C PHE A 185 -12.26 -37.36 -4.40
N SER A 186 -12.29 -37.75 -5.67
CA SER A 186 -11.56 -38.89 -6.20
C SER A 186 -10.53 -38.42 -7.21
N PHE A 187 -9.27 -38.78 -7.00
CA PHE A 187 -8.16 -38.39 -7.88
C PHE A 187 -7.43 -39.61 -8.42
N LEU A 188 -7.02 -39.57 -9.68
CA LEU A 188 -6.06 -40.51 -10.25
C LEU A 188 -4.71 -39.80 -10.41
N ALA A 189 -3.74 -40.13 -9.55
CA ALA A 189 -2.45 -39.46 -9.47
C ALA A 189 -1.33 -40.28 -10.12
N ALA A 190 -0.43 -39.64 -10.87
CA ALA A 190 0.69 -40.31 -11.54
C ALA A 190 1.88 -40.58 -10.59
N ARG A 191 1.66 -41.45 -9.62
CA ARG A 191 2.68 -41.92 -8.68
C ARG A 191 2.28 -43.28 -8.10
N ILE A 192 3.25 -44.04 -7.59
CA ILE A 192 3.01 -45.33 -6.91
C ILE A 192 2.37 -45.16 -5.53
N GLU A 193 1.49 -46.10 -5.18
CA GLU A 193 0.61 -46.05 -4.00
C GLU A 193 1.36 -45.82 -2.69
N LYS A 194 2.39 -46.64 -2.43
CA LYS A 194 3.20 -46.55 -1.21
C LYS A 194 3.84 -45.16 -1.02
N LEU A 195 4.26 -44.51 -2.11
CA LEU A 195 4.83 -43.15 -2.04
C LEU A 195 3.74 -42.09 -1.86
N MET A 196 2.53 -42.31 -2.37
CA MET A 196 1.40 -41.41 -2.14
C MET A 196 0.94 -41.47 -0.68
N ALA A 197 0.70 -42.67 -0.14
CA ALA A 197 0.27 -42.85 1.24
C ALA A 197 1.28 -42.29 2.27
N THR A 198 2.57 -42.37 1.97
CA THR A 198 3.62 -41.85 2.87
C THR A 198 3.91 -40.36 2.70
N ARG A 199 3.82 -39.81 1.47
CA ARG A 199 4.21 -38.41 1.16
C ARG A 199 3.05 -37.48 0.85
N TRP A 200 1.81 -37.92 0.87
CA TRP A 200 0.63 -37.09 0.71
C TRP A 200 -0.40 -37.47 1.78
N SER A 201 -0.03 -37.37 3.05
CA SER A 201 -0.88 -37.70 4.20
C SER A 201 -0.78 -36.65 5.30
N ILE A 202 -1.81 -36.54 6.15
CA ILE A 202 -1.86 -35.51 7.20
C ILE A 202 -0.68 -35.65 8.18
N ALA A 203 -0.30 -36.90 8.51
CA ALA A 203 0.86 -37.22 9.34
C ALA A 203 2.20 -36.73 8.76
N SER A 204 2.25 -36.39 7.47
CA SER A 204 3.45 -35.87 6.80
C SER A 204 3.53 -34.35 6.78
N LEU A 205 2.56 -33.62 7.35
CA LEU A 205 2.58 -32.15 7.44
C LEU A 205 3.38 -31.67 8.64
N ALA A 206 3.98 -30.48 8.54
CA ALA A 206 4.55 -29.80 9.70
C ALA A 206 3.44 -29.43 10.72
N PRO A 207 3.78 -29.15 11.99
CA PRO A 207 2.82 -28.58 12.95
C PRO A 207 2.10 -27.33 12.42
N LYS A 208 0.99 -26.94 13.07
CA LYS A 208 0.34 -25.65 12.78
C LYS A 208 1.35 -24.53 13.03
N PHE A 209 1.43 -23.57 12.13
CA PHE A 209 2.44 -22.52 12.20
C PHE A 209 1.94 -21.36 13.07
N ASP A 210 2.84 -20.80 13.87
CA ASP A 210 2.62 -19.57 14.62
C ASP A 210 3.92 -18.76 14.63
N TYR A 211 3.79 -17.44 14.45
CA TYR A 211 4.92 -16.52 14.54
C TYR A 211 5.39 -16.34 15.99
N GLY A 212 4.50 -16.54 16.98
CA GLY A 212 4.82 -16.46 18.41
C GLY A 212 4.77 -15.06 19.02
N TYR A 213 4.07 -14.10 18.39
CA TYR A 213 3.94 -12.71 18.85
C TYR A 213 2.57 -12.39 19.47
N GLY A 214 1.69 -13.38 19.61
CA GLY A 214 0.33 -13.20 20.14
C GLY A 214 -0.62 -12.50 19.17
N ALA A 215 -1.86 -12.30 19.61
CA ALA A 215 -2.91 -11.67 18.80
C ALA A 215 -2.92 -10.13 18.88
N ASP A 216 -2.46 -9.56 20.00
CA ASP A 216 -2.42 -8.09 20.16
C ASP A 216 -1.20 -7.50 19.45
N GLN A 217 -1.47 -6.73 18.39
CA GLN A 217 -0.48 -6.08 17.54
C GLN A 217 -0.53 -4.55 17.64
N SER A 218 -1.33 -3.98 18.55
CA SER A 218 -1.45 -2.53 18.78
C SER A 218 -0.13 -1.85 19.16
N TRP A 219 0.02 -0.55 18.98
CA TRP A 219 1.27 0.11 19.37
C TRP A 219 1.50 0.10 20.89
N ASP A 220 2.43 -0.73 21.37
CA ASP A 220 2.86 -0.81 22.77
C ASP A 220 4.39 -1.01 22.85
N MET A 221 5.09 0.01 23.33
CA MET A 221 6.55 0.01 23.41
C MET A 221 7.09 -1.05 24.37
N ASP A 222 6.46 -1.24 25.52
CA ASP A 222 6.93 -2.18 26.55
C ASP A 222 6.74 -3.62 26.08
N ARG A 223 5.59 -3.90 25.45
CA ARG A 223 5.31 -5.20 24.83
C ARG A 223 6.33 -5.51 23.74
N TYR A 224 6.61 -4.57 22.84
CA TYR A 224 7.60 -4.79 21.78
C TYR A 224 9.03 -4.93 22.31
N MET A 225 9.41 -4.20 23.35
CA MET A 225 10.71 -4.35 24.02
C MET A 225 10.85 -5.74 24.65
N LYS A 226 9.79 -6.24 25.29
CA LYS A 226 9.74 -7.59 25.84
C LYS A 226 9.82 -8.64 24.75
N GLN A 227 9.04 -8.51 23.67
CA GLN A 227 9.06 -9.43 22.53
C GLN A 227 10.44 -9.49 21.85
N LEU A 228 11.13 -8.36 21.72
CA LEU A 228 12.49 -8.30 21.17
C LEU A 228 13.50 -9.14 22.00
N HIS A 229 13.27 -9.24 23.31
CA HIS A 229 14.09 -10.06 24.21
C HIS A 229 13.68 -11.53 24.21
N ASP A 230 12.38 -11.81 24.31
CA ASP A 230 11.84 -13.14 24.57
C ASP A 230 11.69 -13.99 23.28
N VAL A 231 11.41 -13.35 22.14
CA VAL A 231 11.00 -14.03 20.89
C VAL A 231 12.14 -13.99 19.85
N LYS A 232 13.25 -14.66 20.17
CA LYS A 232 14.44 -14.73 19.30
C LYS A 232 14.40 -15.91 18.33
N GLY A 233 15.12 -15.81 17.21
CA GLY A 233 15.27 -16.95 16.30
C GLY A 233 15.85 -16.61 14.93
N HIS A 234 15.57 -17.52 13.99
CA HIS A 234 15.93 -17.38 12.58
C HIS A 234 15.01 -16.36 11.88
N ARG A 235 15.35 -16.06 10.63
CA ARG A 235 14.51 -15.25 9.75
C ARG A 235 13.41 -16.10 9.15
N PHE A 236 12.17 -15.63 9.21
CA PHE A 236 11.05 -16.26 8.52
C PHE A 236 11.16 -16.07 7.01
N GLN A 237 10.79 -17.11 6.26
CA GLN A 237 10.59 -16.97 4.82
C GLN A 237 9.52 -15.91 4.52
N ALA A 238 9.82 -15.08 3.51
CA ALA A 238 8.90 -14.11 2.93
C ALA A 238 7.47 -14.66 2.72
N ALA A 239 6.47 -14.02 3.34
CA ALA A 239 5.06 -14.30 3.11
C ALA A 239 4.54 -13.58 1.84
N TRP A 240 3.70 -14.28 1.08
CA TRP A 240 3.04 -13.78 -0.14
C TRP A 240 1.52 -13.94 -0.05
N THR A 241 1.08 -14.81 0.85
CA THR A 241 -0.31 -14.99 1.22
C THR A 241 -0.39 -15.26 2.71
N PHE A 242 -1.54 -14.95 3.32
CA PHE A 242 -1.77 -15.06 4.76
C PHE A 242 -3.06 -15.82 5.03
N GLU A 243 -2.99 -16.88 5.84
CA GLU A 243 -4.14 -17.72 6.16
C GLU A 243 -5.19 -17.00 7.02
N SER A 244 -4.78 -16.03 7.83
CA SER A 244 -5.65 -15.27 8.73
C SER A 244 -5.30 -13.78 8.76
N ASP A 245 -6.24 -12.96 9.23
CA ASP A 245 -6.03 -11.52 9.42
C ASP A 245 -4.94 -11.29 10.48
N ASP A 246 -4.92 -12.09 11.54
CA ASP A 246 -3.89 -12.03 12.59
C ASP A 246 -2.49 -12.34 12.05
N SER A 247 -2.36 -13.35 11.17
CA SER A 247 -1.07 -13.67 10.53
C SER A 247 -0.59 -12.54 9.62
N HIS A 248 -1.49 -11.91 8.86
CA HIS A 248 -1.18 -10.75 8.02
C HIS A 248 -0.72 -9.57 8.87
N VAL A 249 -1.54 -9.16 9.84
CA VAL A 249 -1.26 -8.03 10.73
C VAL A 249 0.05 -8.27 11.49
N THR A 250 0.25 -9.46 12.07
CA THR A 250 1.49 -9.81 12.80
C THR A 250 2.73 -9.69 11.91
N ALA A 251 2.69 -10.26 10.70
CA ALA A 251 3.85 -10.19 9.80
C ALA A 251 4.17 -8.75 9.42
N MET A 252 3.15 -7.91 9.23
CA MET A 252 3.33 -6.51 8.83
C MET A 252 3.82 -5.65 10.00
N THR A 253 3.17 -5.69 11.16
CA THR A 253 3.58 -4.89 12.34
C THR A 253 5.00 -5.26 12.77
N GLN A 254 5.31 -6.55 12.85
CA GLN A 254 6.65 -7.00 13.27
C GLN A 254 7.73 -6.64 12.25
N SER A 255 7.40 -6.59 10.95
CA SER A 255 8.34 -6.12 9.92
C SER A 255 8.74 -4.65 10.11
N ILE A 256 7.82 -3.82 10.59
CA ILE A 256 8.04 -2.40 10.89
C ILE A 256 8.80 -2.26 12.21
N VAL A 257 8.26 -2.84 13.29
CA VAL A 257 8.77 -2.70 14.67
C VAL A 257 10.20 -3.20 14.79
N GLN A 258 10.50 -4.40 14.28
CA GLN A 258 11.84 -4.96 14.39
C GLN A 258 12.87 -4.23 13.52
N GLY A 259 12.43 -3.36 12.59
CA GLY A 259 13.28 -2.49 11.80
C GLY A 259 14.07 -1.48 12.64
N PHE A 260 13.47 -0.95 13.71
CA PHE A 260 14.05 0.14 14.51
C PHE A 260 14.10 -0.15 16.02
N MET A 261 13.33 -1.09 16.57
CA MET A 261 13.20 -1.27 18.02
C MET A 261 14.53 -1.56 18.73
N TRP A 262 15.45 -2.27 18.07
CA TRP A 262 16.77 -2.52 18.61
C TRP A 262 17.67 -1.27 18.64
N ILE A 263 17.43 -0.32 17.73
CA ILE A 263 18.07 1.01 17.71
C ILE A 263 17.48 1.84 18.85
N GLN A 264 16.16 1.79 19.06
CA GLN A 264 15.52 2.44 20.21
C GLN A 264 16.12 1.95 21.52
N LYS A 265 16.23 0.63 21.71
CA LYS A 265 16.86 0.06 22.92
C LYS A 265 18.28 0.59 23.08
N PHE A 266 19.06 0.59 22.01
CA PHE A 266 20.41 1.14 22.02
C PHE A 266 20.42 2.62 22.41
N CYS A 267 19.58 3.46 21.82
CA CYS A 267 19.52 4.88 22.14
C CYS A 267 19.14 5.11 23.60
N LEU A 268 18.17 4.36 24.15
CA LEU A 268 17.81 4.44 25.56
C LEU A 268 18.99 4.07 26.47
N ASP A 269 19.70 2.98 26.18
CA ASP A 269 20.89 2.60 26.94
C ASP A 269 21.95 3.74 26.90
N MET A 270 22.15 4.36 25.73
CA MET A 270 23.14 5.42 25.54
C MET A 270 22.74 6.79 26.09
N THR A 271 21.43 7.12 26.18
CA THR A 271 20.97 8.41 26.74
C THR A 271 21.41 8.60 28.20
N THR A 272 21.69 7.50 28.90
CA THR A 272 22.19 7.50 30.28
C THR A 272 23.70 7.77 30.40
N GLU A 273 24.44 7.70 29.29
CA GLU A 273 25.87 7.97 29.27
C GLU A 273 26.15 9.48 29.15
N MET A 274 26.83 10.05 30.14
CA MET A 274 27.19 11.47 30.19
C MET A 274 28.62 11.72 29.71
N GLY A 275 28.78 12.72 28.84
CA GLY A 275 30.06 13.21 28.35
C GLY A 275 30.43 14.58 28.90
N TYR A 276 31.72 14.92 28.83
CA TYR A 276 32.17 16.30 29.05
C TYR A 276 32.23 17.04 27.73
N ALA A 277 31.67 18.26 27.64
CA ALA A 277 31.66 19.05 26.41
C ALA A 277 32.39 20.39 26.54
N TYR A 278 33.08 20.77 25.45
CA TYR A 278 33.74 22.06 25.29
C TYR A 278 33.21 22.78 24.05
N PHE A 279 32.79 24.04 24.20
CA PHE A 279 32.15 24.84 23.15
C PHE A 279 33.14 25.85 22.56
N VAL A 280 33.31 25.81 21.24
CA VAL A 280 34.20 26.67 20.47
C VAL A 280 33.38 27.47 19.47
N ARG A 281 33.56 28.79 19.41
CA ARG A 281 32.90 29.60 18.37
C ARG A 281 33.41 29.22 17.00
N HIS A 282 32.50 29.06 16.03
CA HIS A 282 32.89 28.73 14.67
C HIS A 282 33.72 29.88 14.04
N PRO A 283 34.91 29.63 13.48
CA PRO A 283 35.82 30.68 13.00
C PRO A 283 35.28 31.43 11.77
N ALA A 284 34.40 30.82 10.97
CA ALA A 284 33.73 31.49 9.87
C ALA A 284 32.55 32.35 10.36
N SER A 285 32.82 33.65 10.49
CA SER A 285 31.93 34.78 10.74
C SER A 285 31.58 35.11 12.20
N ARG A 286 31.90 36.36 12.58
CA ARG A 286 31.42 37.05 13.79
C ARG A 286 29.88 37.20 13.88
N ARG A 287 29.14 36.73 12.85
CA ARG A 287 27.67 36.79 12.74
C ARG A 287 26.99 35.42 12.83
N SER A 288 27.73 34.32 12.75
CA SER A 288 27.17 32.98 12.88
C SER A 288 26.88 32.67 14.35
N LYS A 289 25.63 32.32 14.67
CA LYS A 289 25.23 31.77 15.98
C LYS A 289 25.67 30.31 16.17
N ARG A 290 26.41 29.72 15.22
CA ARG A 290 26.81 28.29 15.26
C ARG A 290 28.06 28.09 16.12
N TRP A 291 28.01 27.06 16.96
CA TRP A 291 29.11 26.64 17.83
C TRP A 291 29.64 25.28 17.35
N LEU A 292 30.95 25.09 17.40
CA LEU A 292 31.60 23.79 17.33
C LEU A 292 31.64 23.22 18.75
N VAL A 293 31.23 21.97 18.94
CA VAL A 293 31.25 21.32 20.25
C VAL A 293 32.20 20.13 20.20
N ILE A 294 33.16 20.11 21.13
CA ILE A 294 34.10 19.01 21.32
C ILE A 294 33.61 18.21 22.52
N VAL A 295 33.11 16.99 22.29
CA VAL A 295 32.61 16.11 23.35
C VAL A 295 33.61 15.00 23.64
N ARG A 296 34.06 14.91 24.88
CA ARG A 296 34.90 13.82 25.40
C ARG A 296 34.01 12.69 25.90
N MET A 297 33.95 11.62 25.10
CA MET A 297 33.32 10.33 25.47
C MET A 297 34.37 9.23 25.58
N ASP A 298 34.00 8.08 26.15
CA ASP A 298 34.84 6.89 26.10
C ASP A 298 35.13 6.45 24.65
N ARG A 299 36.32 5.87 24.40
CA ARG A 299 36.71 5.36 23.08
C ARG A 299 35.78 4.25 22.59
N GLY A 300 35.06 3.55 23.47
CA GLY A 300 34.04 2.56 23.12
C GLY A 300 32.79 3.18 22.50
N PHE A 301 32.38 4.37 22.95
CA PHE A 301 31.16 5.07 22.54
C PHE A 301 31.07 5.23 21.01
N TRP A 302 32.08 5.88 20.42
CA TRP A 302 32.10 6.20 18.99
C TRP A 302 32.43 5.02 18.08
N LYS A 303 32.92 3.90 18.62
CA LYS A 303 33.24 2.70 17.84
C LYS A 303 32.00 1.88 17.48
N GLN A 304 30.85 2.15 18.08
CA GLN A 304 29.64 1.38 17.84
C GLN A 304 28.95 1.81 16.53
N ARG A 305 28.93 0.97 15.49
CA ARG A 305 28.19 1.23 14.23
C ARG A 305 26.70 1.63 14.41
N LYS A 306 26.12 1.39 15.58
CA LYS A 306 24.72 1.67 15.90
C LYS A 306 24.41 3.17 16.00
N TRP A 307 25.37 4.00 16.43
CA TRP A 307 25.14 5.45 16.56
C TRP A 307 24.88 6.09 15.19
N SER A 308 25.63 5.70 14.15
CA SER A 308 25.44 6.26 12.80
C SER A 308 24.11 5.84 12.16
N GLN A 309 23.52 4.73 12.62
CA GLN A 309 22.21 4.27 12.14
C GLN A 309 21.04 4.95 12.88
N ALA A 310 21.29 5.43 14.11
CA ALA A 310 20.34 6.18 14.94
C ALA A 310 20.23 7.66 14.53
N CYS A 311 21.28 8.24 13.94
CA CYS A 311 21.22 9.60 13.41
C CYS A 311 20.35 9.65 12.14
N ILE A 312 19.40 10.59 12.10
CA ILE A 312 18.62 10.91 10.90
C ILE A 312 19.40 11.98 10.13
N GLN A 313 19.74 11.72 8.87
CA GLN A 313 20.54 12.65 8.04
C GLN A 313 21.86 13.13 8.70
N GLY A 314 22.40 12.33 9.63
CA GLY A 314 23.62 12.66 10.36
C GLY A 314 23.44 13.64 11.54
N THR A 315 22.22 14.02 11.91
CA THR A 315 21.95 14.91 13.05
C THR A 315 21.61 14.11 14.31
N MET A 316 21.93 14.69 15.49
CA MET A 316 21.48 14.21 16.80
C MET A 316 21.28 15.41 17.72
N LYS A 317 20.42 15.28 18.73
CA LYS A 317 20.22 16.31 19.74
C LYS A 317 21.26 16.14 20.83
N MET A 318 21.92 17.24 21.20
CA MET A 318 22.79 17.26 22.37
C MET A 318 22.08 18.04 23.47
N VAL A 319 21.92 17.39 24.63
CA VAL A 319 21.32 17.99 25.82
C VAL A 319 22.45 18.41 26.74
N VAL A 320 22.44 19.66 27.18
CA VAL A 320 23.43 20.20 28.11
C VAL A 320 22.84 20.20 29.52
N HIS A 321 23.51 19.51 30.43
CA HIS A 321 23.14 19.42 31.84
C HIS A 321 24.00 20.41 32.63
N PRO A 322 23.40 21.37 33.35
CA PRO A 322 24.15 22.25 34.25
C PRO A 322 24.82 21.44 35.37
N GLY A 323 25.94 21.96 35.89
CA GLY A 323 26.71 21.30 36.95
C GLY A 323 25.93 21.12 38.26
N PRO A 324 26.45 20.31 39.21
CA PRO A 324 25.76 19.90 40.43
C PRO A 324 25.60 21.00 41.51
N ASP A 325 26.05 22.24 41.25
CA ASP A 325 25.83 23.35 42.17
C ASP A 325 24.38 23.84 42.04
N GLU A 326 23.60 23.64 43.11
CA GLU A 326 22.20 24.02 43.34
C GLU A 326 21.53 24.82 42.21
N LEU A 327 20.61 24.17 41.48
CA LEU A 327 19.64 24.89 40.65
C LEU A 327 18.89 25.90 41.54
N PRO A 328 18.93 27.22 41.25
CA PRO A 328 18.11 28.18 41.97
C PRO A 328 16.64 27.78 41.86
N GLU A 329 15.87 27.90 42.95
CA GLU A 329 14.43 27.55 43.00
C GLU A 329 13.59 28.16 41.86
N SER A 330 14.09 29.20 41.18
CA SER A 330 13.47 29.84 40.02
C SER A 330 13.58 29.07 38.69
N TRP A 331 14.08 27.82 38.67
CA TRP A 331 14.26 26.99 37.47
C TRP A 331 13.24 25.85 37.35
N THR A 332 12.23 25.78 38.21
CA THR A 332 11.28 24.66 38.26
C THR A 332 10.04 24.80 37.36
N GLU A 333 9.92 25.91 36.62
CA GLU A 333 8.84 26.10 35.64
C GLU A 333 9.47 26.59 34.33
N ASP A 334 9.19 25.90 33.21
CA ASP A 334 9.66 26.16 31.83
C ASP A 334 11.10 25.76 31.41
N ILE A 335 11.39 24.45 31.35
CA ILE A 335 12.53 23.92 30.57
C ILE A 335 12.05 23.08 29.36
N SER A 336 11.10 23.61 28.60
CA SER A 336 10.79 23.13 27.24
C SER A 336 11.22 24.09 26.13
N GLU A 337 11.76 25.27 26.44
CA GLU A 337 12.21 26.21 25.41
C GLU A 337 13.72 26.51 25.46
N ARG A 338 14.40 25.95 24.46
CA ARG A 338 15.48 26.54 23.65
C ARG A 338 16.44 27.53 24.35
N TRP A 339 17.63 27.01 24.62
CA TRP A 339 18.94 27.67 24.60
C TRP A 339 19.09 29.01 25.34
N SER A 340 19.65 28.93 26.54
CA SER A 340 20.63 29.90 27.05
C SER A 340 21.58 29.21 28.03
N ALA A 341 22.39 28.26 27.54
CA ALA A 341 23.50 27.74 28.32
C ALA A 341 24.57 28.85 28.44
N ARG A 342 24.75 29.43 29.63
CA ARG A 342 25.98 30.17 29.95
C ARG A 342 27.12 29.17 29.88
N VAL A 343 28.02 29.39 28.92
CA VAL A 343 29.30 28.68 28.85
C VAL A 343 30.08 29.04 30.11
N CYS A 344 30.09 28.15 31.11
CA CYS A 344 31.05 28.25 32.21
C CYS A 344 32.44 28.17 31.61
N HIS A 345 33.28 29.16 31.91
CA HIS A 345 34.66 29.25 31.44
C HIS A 345 35.57 28.19 32.08
N ASP A 346 35.05 27.35 32.98
CA ASP A 346 35.83 26.27 33.58
C ASP A 346 35.78 24.99 32.72
N PRO A 347 36.93 24.44 32.28
CA PRO A 347 37.01 23.32 31.35
C PRO A 347 36.45 21.97 31.84
N GLY A 348 35.85 21.92 33.04
CA GLY A 348 35.57 20.68 33.77
C GLY A 348 34.09 20.33 34.04
N GLU A 349 33.13 21.22 33.81
CA GLU A 349 31.81 21.09 34.48
C GLU A 349 30.58 20.89 33.57
N ASN A 350 30.65 21.21 32.27
CA ASN A 350 29.49 21.03 31.39
C ASN A 350 29.34 19.55 31.01
N ARG A 351 28.28 18.91 31.52
CA ARG A 351 27.89 17.55 31.14
C ARG A 351 26.92 17.60 29.98
N VAL A 352 27.06 16.65 29.06
CA VAL A 352 26.12 16.48 27.95
C VAL A 352 25.64 15.04 27.84
N SER A 353 24.39 14.88 27.46
CA SER A 353 23.87 13.63 26.94
C SER A 353 23.39 13.81 25.50
N PHE A 354 23.10 12.70 24.84
CA PHE A 354 22.61 12.69 23.47
C PHE A 354 21.21 12.11 23.43
N GLU A 355 20.35 12.74 22.64
CA GLU A 355 19.00 12.28 22.33
C GLU A 355 18.88 12.08 20.81
N TRP A 356 18.12 11.06 20.41
CA TRP A 356 17.87 10.72 19.02
C TRP A 356 16.38 10.82 18.74
N ASP A 357 16.00 11.55 17.69
CA ASP A 357 14.68 11.40 17.10
C ASP A 357 14.72 10.17 16.20
N LEU A 358 14.02 9.11 16.61
CA LEU A 358 13.91 7.88 15.84
C LEU A 358 12.65 7.83 14.97
N GLN A 359 11.94 8.95 14.84
CA GLN A 359 10.67 9.06 14.12
C GLN A 359 9.68 7.98 14.55
N LEU A 360 9.58 7.74 15.86
CA LEU A 360 8.67 6.72 16.42
C LEU A 360 7.22 6.96 16.01
N HIS A 361 6.84 8.21 15.76
CA HIS A 361 5.51 8.57 15.24
C HIS A 361 5.26 7.99 13.82
N ASP A 362 6.28 7.88 12.96
CA ASP A 362 6.18 7.29 11.62
C ASP A 362 5.97 5.78 11.71
N ALA A 363 6.73 5.10 12.57
CA ALA A 363 6.55 3.68 12.86
C ALA A 363 5.17 3.40 13.48
N LYS A 364 4.75 4.21 14.45
CA LYS A 364 3.43 4.13 15.07
C LYS A 364 2.32 4.28 14.05
N ARG A 365 2.38 5.29 13.16
CA ARG A 365 1.42 5.47 12.07
C ARG A 365 1.27 4.18 11.26
N ARG A 366 2.39 3.59 10.82
CA ARG A 366 2.36 2.38 9.98
C ARG A 366 1.78 1.19 10.74
N VAL A 367 2.12 1.02 12.02
CA VAL A 367 1.56 -0.05 12.86
C VAL A 367 0.06 0.14 13.06
N ASP A 368 -0.39 1.34 13.41
CA ASP A 368 -1.80 1.67 13.60
C ASP A 368 -2.58 1.40 12.29
N ALA A 369 -2.04 1.84 11.14
CA ALA A 369 -2.65 1.60 9.83
C ALA A 369 -2.73 0.11 9.44
N VAL A 370 -1.78 -0.71 9.89
CA VAL A 370 -1.85 -2.17 9.71
C VAL A 370 -2.91 -2.77 10.63
N CYS A 371 -3.01 -2.29 11.87
CA CYS A 371 -4.01 -2.77 12.84
C CYS A 371 -5.45 -2.44 12.43
N ASP A 372 -5.66 -1.42 11.58
CA ASP A 372 -6.96 -1.11 10.98
C ASP A 372 -7.52 -2.25 10.09
N PHE A 373 -6.72 -3.28 9.79
CA PHE A 373 -7.12 -4.49 9.08
C PHE A 373 -7.43 -5.68 9.99
N LEU A 374 -7.49 -5.48 11.31
CA LEU A 374 -8.08 -6.47 12.20
C LEU A 374 -9.61 -6.51 12.00
N PRO A 375 -10.27 -7.68 12.16
CA PRO A 375 -11.73 -7.80 12.06
C PRO A 375 -12.51 -6.86 12.99
N SER A 376 -11.92 -6.50 14.13
CA SER A 376 -12.52 -5.62 15.15
C SER A 376 -12.33 -4.12 14.88
N ALA A 377 -11.59 -3.74 13.83
CA ALA A 377 -11.31 -2.35 13.53
C ALA A 377 -12.56 -1.62 13.02
N ALA A 378 -12.69 -0.34 13.38
CA ALA A 378 -13.72 0.53 12.85
C ALA A 378 -13.33 1.06 11.45
N PRO A 379 -14.30 1.41 10.59
CA PRO A 379 -14.00 2.07 9.33
C PRO A 379 -13.30 3.42 9.58
N ASN A 380 -12.15 3.64 8.96
CA ASN A 380 -11.35 4.85 9.16
C ASN A 380 -11.67 5.99 8.17
N ARG A 381 -12.77 5.87 7.40
CA ARG A 381 -13.29 6.88 6.48
C ARG A 381 -14.81 6.95 6.49
N HIS A 382 -15.34 8.13 6.20
CA HIS A 382 -16.77 8.29 5.91
C HIS A 382 -17.04 7.85 4.47
N PHE A 383 -17.85 6.80 4.32
CA PHE A 383 -18.33 6.39 3.02
C PHE A 383 -19.52 7.24 2.62
N PHE A 384 -19.56 7.67 1.37
CA PHE A 384 -20.57 8.58 0.86
C PHE A 384 -21.02 8.11 -0.53
N HIS A 385 -22.33 7.99 -0.73
CA HIS A 385 -22.91 7.88 -2.07
C HIS A 385 -22.93 9.25 -2.73
N ASP A 386 -22.63 9.29 -4.03
CA ASP A 386 -22.94 10.44 -4.88
C ASP A 386 -24.27 10.16 -5.58
N LYS A 387 -25.36 10.70 -5.03
CA LYS A 387 -26.65 10.81 -5.72
C LYS A 387 -26.91 12.24 -6.16
N GLY A 388 -25.88 12.98 -6.57
CA GLY A 388 -26.03 14.36 -7.05
C GLY A 388 -26.45 15.31 -5.92
N LEU A 389 -25.55 16.18 -5.49
CA LEU A 389 -25.74 17.21 -4.44
C LEU A 389 -26.16 16.70 -3.04
N GLU A 390 -26.73 15.51 -2.89
CA GLU A 390 -26.99 14.86 -1.61
C GLU A 390 -26.08 13.65 -1.41
N VAL A 391 -25.29 13.76 -0.35
CA VAL A 391 -24.28 12.79 0.06
C VAL A 391 -24.86 11.98 1.22
N SER A 392 -25.27 10.73 0.97
CA SER A 392 -25.78 9.82 2.01
C SER A 392 -24.71 8.80 2.41
N GLU A 393 -24.58 8.48 3.70
CA GLU A 393 -23.64 7.44 4.14
C GLU A 393 -24.04 6.04 3.65
N LEU A 394 -23.06 5.17 3.35
CA LEU A 394 -23.32 3.74 3.09
C LEU A 394 -23.92 3.06 4.32
N ASP A 395 -24.73 2.02 4.08
CA ASP A 395 -25.26 1.17 5.15
C ASP A 395 -24.12 0.44 5.89
N ALA A 396 -24.32 0.13 7.17
CA ALA A 396 -23.32 -0.54 8.00
C ALA A 396 -22.85 -1.87 7.39
N GLY A 397 -23.77 -2.62 6.77
CA GLY A 397 -23.44 -3.89 6.10
C GLY A 397 -22.52 -3.72 4.90
N GLU A 398 -22.73 -2.70 4.06
CA GLU A 398 -21.87 -2.44 2.89
C GLU A 398 -20.45 -2.05 3.32
N LYS A 399 -20.33 -1.26 4.40
CA LYS A 399 -19.04 -0.91 5.00
C LYS A 399 -18.28 -2.17 5.45
N GLU A 400 -18.95 -3.08 6.15
CA GLU A 400 -18.37 -4.34 6.63
C GLU A 400 -17.93 -5.26 5.49
N LEU A 401 -18.74 -5.34 4.43
CA LEU A 401 -18.40 -6.08 3.22
C LEU A 401 -17.13 -5.53 2.55
N MET A 402 -17.08 -4.21 2.31
CA MET A 402 -15.93 -3.56 1.67
C MET A 402 -14.66 -3.76 2.49
N MET A 403 -14.73 -3.63 3.82
CA MET A 403 -13.61 -3.92 4.71
C MET A 403 -13.16 -5.38 4.62
N SER A 404 -14.11 -6.32 4.51
CA SER A 404 -13.81 -7.75 4.39
C SER A 404 -13.16 -8.11 3.05
N LEU A 405 -13.65 -7.54 1.95
CA LEU A 405 -13.03 -7.64 0.62
C LEU A 405 -11.62 -7.02 0.61
N HIS A 406 -11.41 -5.91 1.33
CA HIS A 406 -10.09 -5.30 1.44
C HIS A 406 -9.11 -6.24 2.17
N ARG A 407 -9.54 -6.84 3.29
CA ARG A 407 -8.73 -7.83 4.00
C ARG A 407 -8.41 -9.04 3.12
N ASP A 408 -9.37 -9.54 2.33
CA ASP A 408 -9.12 -10.61 1.35
C ASP A 408 -8.05 -10.23 0.31
N LEU A 409 -8.13 -9.03 -0.25
CA LEU A 409 -7.15 -8.51 -1.20
C LEU A 409 -5.74 -8.47 -0.58
N LEU A 410 -5.62 -7.92 0.64
CA LEU A 410 -4.33 -7.77 1.32
C LEU A 410 -3.78 -9.08 1.89
N ARG A 411 -4.65 -10.08 2.13
CA ARG A 411 -4.22 -11.44 2.46
C ARG A 411 -3.65 -12.20 1.27
N GLY A 412 -4.02 -11.84 0.04
CA GLY A 412 -3.54 -12.49 -1.19
C GLY A 412 -4.01 -13.94 -1.37
N GLU A 413 -4.96 -14.41 -0.56
CA GLU A 413 -5.55 -15.74 -0.68
C GLU A 413 -6.75 -15.76 -1.65
N GLY A 414 -7.19 -14.59 -2.16
CA GLY A 414 -8.44 -14.46 -2.90
C GLY A 414 -9.65 -14.27 -1.97
N PHE A 415 -10.85 -14.35 -2.52
CA PHE A 415 -12.08 -13.83 -1.91
C PHE A 415 -13.03 -14.92 -1.40
N TRP A 416 -12.56 -16.16 -1.28
CA TRP A 416 -13.37 -17.30 -0.84
C TRP A 416 -14.08 -17.04 0.49
N LYS A 417 -13.37 -16.48 1.47
CA LYS A 417 -13.92 -16.26 2.82
C LYS A 417 -15.09 -15.28 2.79
N THR A 418 -14.91 -14.12 2.14
CA THR A 418 -15.97 -13.10 2.08
C THR A 418 -17.11 -13.53 1.16
N MET A 419 -16.82 -14.12 -0.01
CA MET A 419 -17.84 -14.51 -0.98
C MET A 419 -18.69 -15.72 -0.54
N MET A 420 -18.18 -16.56 0.36
CA MET A 420 -18.88 -17.73 0.90
C MET A 420 -19.52 -17.50 2.29
N ALA A 421 -19.20 -16.38 2.96
CA ALA A 421 -19.83 -16.03 4.23
C ALA A 421 -21.32 -15.72 4.00
N THR A 422 -22.20 -16.52 4.60
CA THR A 422 -23.66 -16.39 4.47
C THR A 422 -24.24 -15.69 5.71
N ASP A 423 -24.72 -14.46 5.55
CA ASP A 423 -26.08 -13.98 5.91
C ASP A 423 -26.19 -12.43 6.06
N SER A 424 -27.39 -11.94 5.74
CA SER A 424 -28.03 -10.63 5.97
C SER A 424 -27.63 -9.36 5.20
N VAL A 425 -26.38 -9.17 4.78
CA VAL A 425 -26.00 -7.91 4.07
C VAL A 425 -26.39 -7.95 2.59
N MET A 426 -26.24 -9.10 1.93
CA MET A 426 -26.42 -9.27 0.48
C MET A 426 -27.88 -9.17 0.01
N ASP A 427 -28.84 -9.62 0.84
CA ASP A 427 -30.27 -9.58 0.52
C ASP A 427 -30.79 -8.15 0.27
N LYS A 428 -30.14 -7.13 0.84
CA LYS A 428 -30.53 -5.72 0.67
C LYS A 428 -29.91 -5.07 -0.57
N MET A 429 -28.74 -5.54 -1.01
CA MET A 429 -27.98 -4.92 -2.10
C MET A 429 -28.49 -5.33 -3.49
N VAL A 430 -28.94 -6.58 -3.65
CA VAL A 430 -29.59 -7.05 -4.90
C VAL A 430 -30.85 -6.24 -5.19
N GLY A 431 -31.56 -5.77 -4.16
CA GLY A 431 -32.72 -4.89 -4.29
C GLY A 431 -32.39 -3.42 -4.61
N HIS A 432 -31.12 -2.99 -4.64
CA HIS A 432 -30.75 -1.59 -4.90
C HIS A 432 -29.89 -1.39 -6.16
N MET A 433 -29.32 -2.46 -6.73
CA MET A 433 -28.67 -2.44 -8.04
C MET A 433 -29.48 -3.11 -9.16
N GLY A 434 -30.61 -3.75 -8.86
CA GLY A 434 -31.50 -4.38 -9.84
C GLY A 434 -32.94 -3.90 -9.68
N ASP A 435 -33.31 -2.85 -10.42
CA ASP A 435 -34.72 -2.63 -10.74
C ASP A 435 -35.07 -3.63 -11.86
N LEU A 436 -35.75 -4.73 -11.50
CA LEU A 436 -36.70 -5.55 -12.29
C LEU A 436 -36.87 -6.94 -11.63
N ASN A 437 -38.08 -7.19 -11.07
CA ASN A 437 -38.84 -8.45 -10.90
C ASN A 437 -38.07 -9.78 -10.68
N THR A 438 -38.39 -10.68 -9.73
CA THR A 438 -39.67 -11.05 -9.09
C THR A 438 -39.34 -12.01 -7.93
N GLY A 439 -40.18 -12.07 -6.90
CA GLY A 439 -39.93 -12.86 -5.70
C GLY A 439 -40.05 -14.38 -5.86
N SER A 440 -39.17 -15.12 -5.19
CA SER A 440 -39.43 -16.44 -4.55
C SER A 440 -38.16 -16.97 -3.86
N GLN A 441 -38.34 -17.51 -2.65
CA GLN A 441 -37.42 -18.36 -1.86
C GLN A 441 -36.04 -17.80 -1.46
N ARG A 442 -35.75 -17.89 -0.15
CA ARG A 442 -34.44 -17.58 0.46
C ARG A 442 -33.40 -18.62 0.01
N GLU A 443 -32.75 -18.36 -1.11
CA GLU A 443 -31.53 -19.06 -1.53
C GLU A 443 -30.30 -18.32 -1.00
N ARG A 444 -29.27 -19.06 -0.60
CA ARG A 444 -27.96 -18.50 -0.20
C ARG A 444 -27.40 -17.66 -1.36
N LEU A 445 -27.49 -16.34 -1.28
CA LEU A 445 -26.87 -15.45 -2.26
C LEU A 445 -25.35 -15.39 -2.05
N VAL A 446 -24.65 -16.29 -2.76
CA VAL A 446 -23.21 -16.22 -2.99
C VAL A 446 -22.93 -14.98 -3.84
N LEU A 447 -21.95 -14.14 -3.48
CA LEU A 447 -21.47 -13.10 -4.40
C LEU A 447 -20.97 -13.79 -5.67
N PRO A 448 -21.62 -13.60 -6.84
CA PRO A 448 -21.20 -14.31 -8.03
C PRO A 448 -19.88 -13.75 -8.58
N MET A 449 -19.65 -12.44 -8.38
CA MET A 449 -18.48 -11.70 -8.86
C MET A 449 -18.12 -10.54 -7.91
N LEU A 450 -16.88 -10.08 -7.98
CA LEU A 450 -16.46 -8.86 -7.30
C LEU A 450 -17.15 -7.64 -7.92
N PRO A 451 -17.52 -6.61 -7.12
CA PRO A 451 -17.98 -5.33 -7.64
C PRO A 451 -16.96 -4.74 -8.63
N THR A 452 -17.43 -4.17 -9.74
CA THR A 452 -16.56 -3.57 -10.76
C THR A 452 -16.85 -2.08 -10.91
N VAL A 453 -15.81 -1.31 -11.21
CA VAL A 453 -15.89 0.13 -11.49
C VAL A 453 -15.47 0.38 -12.93
N ASN A 454 -16.28 1.16 -13.65
CA ASN A 454 -15.93 1.69 -14.96
C ASN A 454 -15.49 3.15 -14.80
N PHE A 455 -14.18 3.41 -14.96
CA PHE A 455 -13.61 4.75 -14.82
C PHE A 455 -13.78 5.65 -16.05
N LEU A 456 -14.31 5.08 -17.15
CA LEU A 456 -14.53 5.78 -18.42
C LEU A 456 -16.01 5.84 -18.77
N LYS A 457 -16.90 5.77 -17.77
CA LYS A 457 -18.33 5.90 -18.01
C LYS A 457 -18.62 7.33 -18.45
N ASP A 458 -18.97 7.49 -19.72
CA ASP A 458 -19.42 8.77 -20.27
C ASP A 458 -20.74 9.13 -19.57
N GLY A 459 -20.65 9.90 -18.48
CA GLY A 459 -21.80 10.44 -17.77
C GLY A 459 -22.43 11.56 -18.58
N GLN A 460 -22.53 12.76 -18.00
CA GLN A 460 -23.00 13.96 -18.73
C GLN A 460 -21.96 14.54 -19.71
N ARG A 461 -20.71 14.04 -19.69
CA ARG A 461 -19.61 14.52 -20.54
C ARG A 461 -19.32 13.53 -21.68
N SER A 462 -20.11 13.60 -22.75
CA SER A 462 -19.79 12.82 -23.96
C SER A 462 -18.41 13.20 -24.49
N ASP A 463 -17.64 12.20 -24.95
CA ASP A 463 -16.27 12.31 -25.48
C ASP A 463 -15.15 12.63 -24.48
N TRP A 464 -15.44 12.76 -23.18
CA TRP A 464 -14.39 13.00 -22.18
C TRP A 464 -13.39 11.84 -22.12
N ALA A 465 -13.88 10.59 -22.18
CA ALA A 465 -13.02 9.42 -22.24
C ALA A 465 -12.10 9.44 -23.47
N ASN A 466 -12.56 9.96 -24.61
CA ASN A 466 -11.74 10.09 -25.82
C ASN A 466 -10.66 11.17 -25.66
N ALA A 467 -11.00 12.30 -25.02
CA ALA A 467 -10.03 13.35 -24.73
C ALA A 467 -8.92 12.86 -23.77
N LEU A 468 -9.30 12.13 -22.71
CA LEU A 468 -8.36 11.48 -21.79
C LEU A 468 -7.39 10.55 -22.53
N LEU A 469 -7.95 9.62 -23.32
CA LEU A 469 -7.13 8.63 -24.04
C LEU A 469 -6.26 9.26 -25.13
N SER A 470 -6.61 10.45 -25.64
CA SER A 470 -5.77 11.16 -26.63
C SER A 470 -4.45 11.71 -26.08
N GLU A 471 -4.23 11.67 -24.76
CA GLU A 471 -2.94 11.99 -24.14
C GLU A 471 -1.93 10.85 -24.24
N VAL A 472 -2.40 9.60 -24.30
CA VAL A 472 -1.53 8.42 -24.31
C VAL A 472 -1.17 8.01 -25.74
N SER A 473 -0.07 7.27 -25.87
CA SER A 473 0.38 6.71 -27.14
C SER A 473 -0.73 5.88 -27.84
N GLU A 474 -0.74 5.87 -29.18
CA GLU A 474 -1.73 5.12 -29.96
C GLU A 474 -1.76 3.61 -29.61
N THR A 475 -0.61 3.06 -29.22
CA THR A 475 -0.45 1.66 -28.81
C THR A 475 -1.13 1.34 -27.46
N ASP A 476 -1.30 2.35 -26.61
CA ASP A 476 -1.91 2.24 -25.28
C ASP A 476 -3.40 2.64 -25.27
N GLN A 477 -3.90 3.42 -26.23
CA GLN A 477 -5.28 3.94 -26.24
C GLN A 477 -6.37 2.85 -26.07
N CYS A 478 -6.41 1.85 -26.95
CA CYS A 478 -7.42 0.80 -26.90
C CYS A 478 -7.25 -0.15 -25.69
N PRO A 479 -6.04 -0.67 -25.42
CA PRO A 479 -5.81 -1.52 -24.24
C PRO A 479 -6.13 -0.80 -22.92
N LEU A 480 -5.70 0.46 -22.76
CA LEU A 480 -5.96 1.25 -21.56
C LEU A 480 -7.47 1.52 -21.40
N ARG A 481 -8.19 1.77 -22.50
CA ARG A 481 -9.65 1.91 -22.46
C ARG A 481 -10.30 0.66 -21.88
N TYR A 482 -9.93 -0.52 -22.37
CA TYR A 482 -10.46 -1.78 -21.84
C TYR A 482 -10.09 -1.97 -20.37
N TYR A 483 -8.84 -1.68 -20.01
CA TYR A 483 -8.36 -1.75 -18.63
C TYR A 483 -9.25 -0.89 -17.71
N LEU A 484 -9.36 0.41 -17.97
CA LEU A 484 -10.10 1.34 -17.10
C LEU A 484 -11.63 1.16 -17.13
N SER A 485 -12.18 0.50 -18.16
CA SER A 485 -13.64 0.31 -18.29
C SER A 485 -14.21 -0.76 -17.36
N ASN A 486 -13.38 -1.67 -16.84
CA ASN A 486 -13.85 -2.77 -16.00
C ASN A 486 -12.80 -3.15 -14.96
N ARG A 487 -12.75 -2.42 -13.84
CA ARG A 487 -11.83 -2.66 -12.73
C ARG A 487 -12.53 -3.30 -11.53
N PRO A 488 -12.30 -4.59 -11.25
CA PRO A 488 -12.75 -5.23 -10.02
C PRO A 488 -12.27 -4.44 -8.79
N LEU A 489 -13.16 -4.21 -7.83
CA LEU A 489 -12.97 -3.41 -6.62
C LEU A 489 -12.55 -1.95 -6.87
N GLY A 490 -12.57 -1.48 -8.12
CA GLY A 490 -11.92 -0.23 -8.50
C GLY A 490 -10.40 -0.25 -8.26
N PHE A 491 -9.78 -1.43 -8.18
CA PHE A 491 -8.36 -1.61 -7.93
C PHE A 491 -7.60 -1.95 -9.22
N GLY A 492 -6.49 -1.24 -9.46
CA GLY A 492 -5.63 -1.47 -10.62
C GLY A 492 -4.16 -1.23 -10.33
N ILE A 493 -3.32 -1.86 -11.13
CA ILE A 493 -1.87 -1.77 -11.08
C ILE A 493 -1.38 -1.45 -12.49
N ILE A 494 -0.65 -0.36 -12.63
CA ILE A 494 -0.03 0.08 -13.88
C ILE A 494 1.48 0.03 -13.68
N THR A 495 2.21 -0.50 -14.64
CA THR A 495 3.67 -0.61 -14.55
C THR A 495 4.35 -0.07 -15.79
N THR A 496 5.46 0.62 -15.59
CA THR A 496 6.34 1.10 -16.66
C THR A 496 7.44 0.08 -16.89
N GLY A 497 7.60 -0.34 -18.15
CA GLY A 497 8.72 -1.17 -18.56
C GLY A 497 10.00 -0.33 -18.70
N PRO A 498 11.20 -0.95 -18.64
CA PRO A 498 12.48 -0.24 -18.68
C PRO A 498 12.77 0.54 -19.99
N ASN A 499 11.93 0.37 -21.02
CA ASN A 499 12.04 1.07 -22.31
C ASN A 499 10.81 1.94 -22.62
N SER A 500 9.94 2.19 -21.64
CA SER A 500 8.75 3.00 -21.85
C SER A 500 9.04 4.46 -21.55
N ASP A 501 8.83 5.32 -22.54
CA ASP A 501 8.98 6.78 -22.39
C ASP A 501 7.61 7.45 -22.09
N ASP A 502 6.51 6.71 -22.19
CA ASP A 502 5.15 7.23 -21.99
C ASP A 502 4.80 7.39 -20.49
N THR A 503 5.16 8.55 -19.96
CA THR A 503 4.84 8.98 -18.60
C THR A 503 3.40 9.45 -18.41
N SER A 504 2.58 9.51 -19.48
CA SER A 504 1.23 10.10 -19.43
C SER A 504 0.13 9.12 -18.97
N VAL A 505 0.36 7.81 -19.10
CA VAL A 505 -0.65 6.77 -18.84
C VAL A 505 -1.19 6.83 -17.41
N PHE A 506 -0.31 6.96 -16.41
CA PHE A 506 -0.75 6.97 -15.02
C PHE A 506 -1.51 8.26 -14.65
N PRO A 507 -1.02 9.48 -14.95
CA PRO A 507 -1.81 10.70 -14.80
C PRO A 507 -3.21 10.64 -15.45
N VAL A 508 -3.31 10.09 -16.67
CA VAL A 508 -4.59 9.93 -17.38
C VAL A 508 -5.53 8.97 -16.65
N ALA A 509 -5.01 7.85 -16.16
CA ALA A 509 -5.79 6.88 -15.38
C ALA A 509 -6.32 7.50 -14.07
N VAL A 510 -5.52 8.36 -13.42
CA VAL A 510 -5.94 9.10 -12.21
C VAL A 510 -7.02 10.13 -12.53
N LEU A 511 -6.93 10.83 -13.66
CA LEU A 511 -7.98 11.74 -14.12
C LEU A 511 -9.28 11.00 -14.47
N ALA A 512 -9.20 9.76 -14.97
CA ALA A 512 -10.36 8.89 -15.16
C ALA A 512 -11.02 8.50 -13.83
N ILE A 513 -10.22 8.18 -12.81
CA ILE A 513 -10.73 7.99 -11.44
C ILE A 513 -11.41 9.26 -10.94
N HIS A 514 -10.75 10.41 -11.03
CA HIS A 514 -11.30 11.69 -10.58
C HIS A 514 -12.64 12.00 -11.25
N ALA A 515 -12.74 11.78 -12.56
CA ALA A 515 -13.98 11.99 -13.31
C ALA A 515 -15.13 11.08 -12.86
N THR A 516 -14.81 9.92 -12.27
CA THR A 516 -15.79 8.89 -11.86
C THR A 516 -16.18 9.00 -10.40
N VAL A 517 -15.23 9.27 -9.51
CA VAL A 517 -15.44 9.22 -8.05
C VAL A 517 -15.27 10.57 -7.35
N GLY A 518 -14.85 11.62 -8.08
CA GLY A 518 -14.60 12.94 -7.53
C GLY A 518 -13.21 13.04 -6.90
N ALA A 519 -13.12 13.50 -5.65
CA ALA A 519 -11.85 13.88 -5.05
C ALA A 519 -10.85 12.70 -4.90
N VAL A 520 -9.60 12.90 -5.33
CA VAL A 520 -8.54 11.86 -5.30
C VAL A 520 -7.39 12.27 -4.40
N MET A 521 -7.02 11.39 -3.47
CA MET A 521 -5.76 11.51 -2.73
C MET A 521 -4.64 10.88 -3.56
N ALA A 522 -3.68 11.69 -3.99
CA ALA A 522 -2.48 11.24 -4.68
C ALA A 522 -1.30 11.18 -3.71
N SER A 523 -0.47 10.13 -3.80
CA SER A 523 0.69 9.95 -2.93
C SER A 523 1.84 9.24 -3.62
N ALA A 524 3.02 9.35 -3.03
CA ALA A 524 4.26 8.71 -3.47
C ALA A 524 5.20 8.55 -2.25
N PRO A 525 6.23 7.68 -2.30
CA PRO A 525 7.05 7.37 -1.13
C PRO A 525 7.92 8.55 -0.66
N THR A 526 8.26 9.50 -1.53
CA THR A 526 9.14 10.63 -1.22
C THR A 526 8.53 11.97 -1.63
N PRO A 527 8.92 13.10 -0.99
CA PRO A 527 8.50 14.43 -1.43
C PRO A 527 8.84 14.71 -2.90
N THR A 528 10.02 14.29 -3.37
CA THR A 528 10.45 14.44 -4.77
C THR A 528 9.50 13.74 -5.73
N ALA A 529 9.11 12.51 -5.43
CA ALA A 529 8.14 11.75 -6.23
C ALA A 529 6.76 12.42 -6.22
N VAL A 530 6.29 12.90 -5.06
CA VAL A 530 5.03 13.64 -4.95
C VAL A 530 5.05 14.92 -5.80
N ASN A 531 6.17 15.65 -5.81
CA ASN A 531 6.33 16.88 -6.60
C ASN A 531 6.21 16.58 -8.10
N LYS A 532 6.92 15.55 -8.58
CA LYS A 532 6.84 15.11 -9.97
C LYS A 532 5.43 14.68 -10.34
N PHE A 533 4.82 13.81 -9.53
CA PHE A 533 3.49 13.28 -9.79
C PHE A 533 2.42 14.39 -9.83
N ALA A 534 2.46 15.36 -8.90
CA ALA A 534 1.57 16.51 -8.92
C ALA A 534 1.70 17.36 -10.20
N SER A 535 2.94 17.59 -10.64
CA SER A 535 3.24 18.32 -11.88
C SER A 535 2.70 17.60 -13.11
N ASP A 536 2.90 16.28 -13.18
CA ASP A 536 2.47 15.44 -14.31
C ASP A 536 0.92 15.39 -14.36
N LEU A 537 0.24 15.26 -13.20
CA LEU A 537 -1.22 15.34 -13.09
C LEU A 537 -1.78 16.70 -13.54
N HIS A 538 -1.18 17.80 -13.08
CA HIS A 538 -1.63 19.14 -13.45
C HIS A 538 -1.46 19.39 -14.95
N SER A 539 -0.33 18.97 -15.52
CA SER A 539 -0.02 19.10 -16.95
C SER A 539 -1.00 18.30 -17.80
N ALA A 540 -1.22 17.01 -17.46
CA ALA A 540 -2.20 16.16 -18.14
C ALA A 540 -3.61 16.74 -18.04
N SER A 541 -4.03 17.22 -16.86
CA SER A 541 -5.37 17.76 -16.64
C SER A 541 -5.64 18.99 -17.52
N ARG A 542 -4.67 19.90 -17.63
CA ARG A 542 -4.77 21.07 -18.52
C ARG A 542 -4.81 20.67 -19.98
N SER A 543 -3.94 19.74 -20.40
CA SER A 543 -3.90 19.25 -21.78
C SER A 543 -5.23 18.62 -22.21
N VAL A 544 -5.76 17.71 -21.40
CA VAL A 544 -7.06 17.06 -21.63
C VAL A 544 -8.19 18.08 -21.70
N SER A 545 -8.23 19.03 -20.76
CA SER A 545 -9.28 20.05 -20.74
C SER A 545 -9.22 20.95 -21.98
N CYS A 546 -8.03 21.36 -22.40
CA CYS A 546 -7.82 22.11 -23.63
C CYS A 546 -8.33 21.33 -24.86
N LYS A 547 -7.95 20.06 -25.01
CA LYS A 547 -8.40 19.21 -26.12
C LYS A 547 -9.91 18.98 -26.10
N TYR A 548 -10.48 18.75 -24.93
CA TYR A 548 -11.92 18.59 -24.76
C TYR A 548 -12.68 19.87 -25.16
N ASN A 549 -12.15 21.05 -24.86
CA ASN A 549 -12.84 22.31 -25.13
C ASN A 549 -12.78 22.76 -26.60
N ILE A 550 -12.02 22.09 -27.46
CA ILE A 550 -11.95 22.41 -28.89
C ILE A 550 -13.34 22.32 -29.51
N GLY A 551 -13.82 23.43 -30.08
CA GLY A 551 -15.12 23.53 -30.74
C GLY A 551 -16.33 23.57 -29.79
N ARG A 552 -16.13 23.58 -28.47
CA ARG A 552 -17.19 23.66 -27.46
C ARG A 552 -17.43 25.09 -26.99
N ASN A 553 -18.68 25.41 -26.67
CA ASN A 553 -19.10 26.68 -26.07
C ASN A 553 -18.79 26.73 -24.57
N GLN A 554 -18.77 27.91 -23.95
CA GLN A 554 -18.35 28.08 -22.55
C GLN A 554 -19.18 27.25 -21.56
N GLU A 555 -20.48 27.09 -21.82
CA GLU A 555 -21.40 26.30 -20.97
C GLU A 555 -21.15 24.79 -21.03
N SER A 556 -20.55 24.28 -22.12
CA SER A 556 -20.18 22.86 -22.27
C SER A 556 -18.68 22.60 -22.10
N SER A 557 -17.92 23.64 -21.74
CA SER A 557 -16.48 23.53 -21.51
C SER A 557 -16.17 22.87 -20.16
N CYS A 558 -15.10 22.07 -20.13
CA CYS A 558 -14.55 21.48 -18.92
C CYS A 558 -13.37 22.31 -18.42
N ARG A 559 -13.22 22.43 -17.10
CA ARG A 559 -12.04 23.02 -16.47
C ARG A 559 -11.05 21.94 -16.06
N ALA A 560 -9.78 22.30 -15.98
CA ALA A 560 -8.75 21.47 -15.39
C ALA A 560 -9.02 21.27 -13.89
N ALA A 561 -8.62 20.10 -13.38
CA ALA A 561 -8.74 19.75 -11.97
C ALA A 561 -7.81 20.63 -11.13
N LEU A 562 -8.29 21.08 -9.97
CA LEU A 562 -7.48 21.76 -8.97
C LEU A 562 -6.57 20.76 -8.26
N VAL A 563 -5.31 20.71 -8.69
CA VAL A 563 -4.25 19.89 -8.08
C VAL A 563 -3.51 20.73 -7.05
N ILE A 564 -3.52 20.31 -5.78
CA ILE A 564 -2.77 20.95 -4.70
C ILE A 564 -1.75 19.98 -4.10
N ARG A 565 -0.51 20.43 -4.01
CA ARG A 565 0.54 19.75 -3.24
C ARG A 565 0.37 20.09 -1.76
N GLY A 566 -0.04 19.11 -0.96
CA GLY A 566 -0.22 19.25 0.48
C GLY A 566 1.11 19.22 1.23
N PHE A 567 1.30 20.18 2.13
CA PHE A 567 2.47 20.27 3.02
C PHE A 567 2.07 20.85 4.39
N GLN A 568 3.03 20.95 5.31
CA GLN A 568 2.82 21.56 6.62
C GLN A 568 2.33 23.01 6.48
N LEU A 569 1.20 23.33 7.11
CA LEU A 569 0.52 24.62 6.91
C LEU A 569 1.34 25.80 7.44
N GLN A 570 2.07 25.58 8.53
CA GLN A 570 2.99 26.58 9.07
C GLN A 570 4.12 26.91 8.08
N VAL A 571 4.70 25.89 7.44
CA VAL A 571 5.76 26.07 6.44
C VAL A 571 5.21 26.81 5.22
N GLU A 572 4.00 26.49 4.77
CA GLU A 572 3.32 27.24 3.70
C GLU A 572 3.16 28.72 4.08
N CYS A 573 2.65 29.03 5.27
CA CYS A 573 2.48 30.40 5.76
C CYS A 573 3.82 31.16 5.85
N ASP A 574 4.86 30.51 6.37
CA ASP A 574 6.19 31.12 6.46
C ASP A 574 6.82 31.35 5.09
N ALA A 575 6.69 30.39 4.16
CA ALA A 575 7.12 30.55 2.78
C ALA A 575 6.37 31.69 2.07
N PHE A 576 5.06 31.78 2.25
CA PHE A 576 4.24 32.87 1.74
C PHE A 576 4.76 34.23 2.22
N LYS A 577 4.98 34.42 3.53
CA LYS A 577 5.53 35.66 4.08
C LYS A 577 6.94 35.97 3.54
N ARG A 578 7.80 34.97 3.38
CA ARG A 578 9.12 35.17 2.77
C ARG A 578 9.01 35.59 1.30
N LEU A 579 8.05 35.08 0.55
CA LEU A 579 7.77 35.51 -0.82
C LEU A 579 7.16 36.92 -0.88
N LEU A 580 6.35 37.30 0.11
CA LEU A 580 5.93 38.69 0.29
C LEU A 580 7.10 39.62 0.57
N GLN A 581 8.20 39.17 1.16
CA GLN A 581 9.38 40.01 1.35
C GLN A 581 10.30 39.97 0.12
N PHE A 582 10.50 38.77 -0.43
CA PHE A 582 11.44 38.47 -1.51
C PHE A 582 10.77 37.59 -2.59
N PRO A 583 10.05 38.20 -3.55
CA PRO A 583 9.23 37.44 -4.52
C PRO A 583 10.01 36.48 -5.43
N HIS A 584 11.32 36.67 -5.55
CA HIS A 584 12.20 35.88 -6.42
C HIS A 584 12.73 34.58 -5.78
N LEU A 585 12.45 34.31 -4.50
CA LEU A 585 13.02 33.15 -3.80
C LEU A 585 12.52 31.80 -4.33
N GLY A 586 11.31 31.75 -4.90
CA GLY A 586 10.71 30.50 -5.36
C GLY A 586 10.69 29.44 -4.25
N ASP A 587 11.27 28.27 -4.53
CA ASP A 587 11.36 27.14 -3.58
C ASP A 587 12.19 27.44 -2.32
N GLU A 588 13.16 28.37 -2.38
CA GLU A 588 14.01 28.71 -1.23
C GLU A 588 13.24 29.47 -0.13
N ALA A 589 11.97 29.83 -0.39
CA ALA A 589 11.14 30.55 0.57
C ALA A 589 10.79 29.74 1.83
N ALA A 590 10.72 28.41 1.77
CA ALA A 590 10.47 27.58 2.96
C ALA A 590 11.66 27.57 3.94
N GLY A 591 12.88 27.81 3.45
CA GLY A 591 14.10 27.82 4.26
C GLY A 591 14.44 26.46 4.86
N ASP A 592 15.23 26.49 5.93
CA ASP A 592 15.65 25.30 6.66
C ASP A 592 14.70 25.01 7.83
N ASP A 593 14.59 23.74 8.21
CA ASP A 593 13.91 23.30 9.43
C ASP A 593 14.70 23.69 10.70
N GLU A 594 14.18 23.28 11.85
CA GLU A 594 14.79 23.56 13.16
C GLU A 594 16.19 22.95 13.33
N TRP A 595 16.52 21.92 12.53
CA TRP A 595 17.80 21.23 12.50
C TRP A 595 18.78 21.83 11.48
N GLY A 596 18.38 22.87 10.75
CA GLY A 596 19.16 23.44 9.66
C GLY A 596 19.20 22.54 8.42
N VAL A 597 18.24 21.62 8.31
CA VAL A 597 18.03 20.76 7.15
C VAL A 597 17.08 21.47 6.21
N LYS A 598 17.46 21.53 4.93
CA LYS A 598 16.59 22.08 3.89
C LYS A 598 15.29 21.30 3.81
N LEU A 599 14.16 22.01 3.90
CA LEU A 599 12.85 21.40 3.72
C LEU A 599 12.66 21.03 2.24
N ASP A 600 12.11 19.84 1.98
CA ASP A 600 11.77 19.37 0.62
C ASP A 600 10.50 20.04 0.05
N TRP A 601 10.18 21.25 0.51
CA TRP A 601 9.05 22.04 0.07
C TRP A 601 9.32 22.61 -1.34
N LYS A 602 8.24 22.74 -2.12
CA LYS A 602 8.26 23.30 -3.48
C LYS A 602 7.13 24.30 -3.67
N LEU A 603 7.42 25.44 -4.29
CA LEU A 603 6.41 26.46 -4.52
C LEU A 603 5.35 25.94 -5.50
N HIS A 604 5.75 25.34 -6.62
CA HIS A 604 4.82 24.90 -7.65
C HIS A 604 3.67 24.02 -7.09
N LEU A 605 2.42 24.40 -7.39
CA LEU A 605 1.17 23.75 -6.95
C LEU A 605 0.95 23.66 -5.43
N SER A 606 1.77 24.30 -4.61
CA SER A 606 1.51 24.43 -3.17
C SER A 606 0.28 25.30 -2.88
N ALA A 607 -0.20 25.27 -1.64
CA ALA A 607 -1.25 26.20 -1.18
C ALA A 607 -0.78 27.66 -1.31
N THR A 608 0.49 27.92 -1.01
CA THR A 608 1.15 29.22 -1.22
C THR A 608 1.10 29.67 -2.68
N PHE A 609 1.39 28.78 -3.62
CA PHE A 609 1.34 29.11 -5.05
C PHE A 609 -0.07 29.50 -5.48
N TRP A 610 -1.07 28.69 -5.16
CA TRP A 610 -2.45 28.99 -5.55
C TRP A 610 -2.98 30.26 -4.90
N LEU A 611 -2.62 30.52 -3.64
CA LEU A 611 -2.97 31.77 -2.95
C LEU A 611 -2.32 32.99 -3.61
N LEU A 612 -1.02 32.94 -3.92
CA LEU A 612 -0.32 34.01 -4.63
C LEU A 612 -0.90 34.25 -6.03
N THR A 613 -1.27 33.19 -6.76
CA THR A 613 -1.92 33.31 -8.07
C THR A 613 -3.31 33.93 -7.96
N CYS A 614 -4.10 33.61 -6.93
CA CYS A 614 -5.40 34.24 -6.69
C CYS A 614 -5.30 35.69 -6.19
N LEU A 615 -4.12 36.12 -5.71
CA LEU A 615 -3.85 37.50 -5.26
C LEU A 615 -3.18 38.36 -6.36
N ASP A 616 -3.16 37.90 -7.62
CA ASP A 616 -2.50 38.56 -8.76
C ASP A 616 -1.01 38.83 -8.57
N SER A 617 -0.26 37.84 -8.07
CA SER A 617 1.20 37.91 -7.95
C SER A 617 1.88 38.14 -9.31
N GLU A 618 2.65 39.22 -9.45
CA GLU A 618 3.44 39.50 -10.66
C GLU A 618 4.56 38.48 -10.91
N SER A 619 4.98 37.76 -9.86
CA SER A 619 6.05 36.76 -9.95
C SER A 619 5.57 35.39 -10.42
N LEU A 620 4.26 35.19 -10.60
CA LEU A 620 3.66 33.93 -11.03
C LEU A 620 2.80 34.14 -12.29
N PRO A 621 2.56 33.09 -13.09
CA PRO A 621 1.58 33.18 -14.18
C PRO A 621 0.19 33.52 -13.64
N PRO A 622 -0.59 34.36 -14.35
CA PRO A 622 -1.96 34.68 -13.96
C PRO A 622 -2.88 33.45 -14.08
N LEU A 623 -4.02 33.49 -13.38
CA LEU A 623 -5.06 32.47 -13.51
C LEU A 623 -5.48 32.30 -14.97
N HIS A 624 -5.32 31.09 -15.50
CA HIS A 624 -5.72 30.76 -16.85
C HIS A 624 -7.24 30.56 -16.91
N LYS A 625 -7.82 30.82 -18.09
CA LYS A 625 -9.25 30.60 -18.31
C LYS A 625 -9.66 29.17 -17.96
N GLU A 626 -8.83 28.18 -18.28
CA GLU A 626 -9.13 26.76 -18.05
C GLU A 626 -8.85 26.24 -16.64
N ASP A 627 -8.32 27.09 -15.75
CA ASP A 627 -8.16 26.72 -14.34
C ASP A 627 -9.54 26.55 -13.67
N ALA A 628 -9.54 25.80 -12.55
CA ALA A 628 -10.75 25.45 -11.84
C ALA A 628 -11.59 26.69 -11.48
N ASN A 629 -12.90 26.63 -11.74
CA ASN A 629 -13.82 27.76 -11.51
C ASN A 629 -13.81 28.24 -10.04
N ILE A 630 -13.49 27.34 -9.10
CA ILE A 630 -13.38 27.70 -7.69
C ILE A 630 -12.25 28.69 -7.43
N LEU A 631 -11.15 28.64 -8.18
CA LEU A 631 -10.05 29.60 -8.06
C LEU A 631 -10.46 30.98 -8.53
N HIS A 632 -11.21 31.08 -9.63
CA HIS A 632 -11.77 32.35 -10.12
C HIS A 632 -12.74 32.96 -9.10
N LYS A 633 -13.61 32.13 -8.50
CA LYS A 633 -14.49 32.57 -7.41
C LYS A 633 -13.71 33.00 -6.16
N PHE A 634 -12.62 32.32 -5.85
CA PHE A 634 -11.77 32.64 -4.71
C PHE A 634 -11.03 33.97 -4.93
N HIS A 635 -10.49 34.19 -6.13
CA HIS A 635 -9.94 35.48 -6.55
C HIS A 635 -10.95 36.62 -6.40
N ASP A 636 -12.18 36.44 -6.91
CA ASP A 636 -13.26 37.44 -6.79
C ASP A 636 -13.63 37.70 -5.32
N LEU A 637 -13.61 36.67 -4.46
CA LEU A 637 -13.88 36.79 -3.03
C LEU A 637 -12.80 37.61 -2.33
N LEU A 638 -11.53 37.35 -2.62
CA LEU A 638 -10.40 38.09 -2.06
C LEU A 638 -10.46 39.56 -2.47
N ALA A 639 -10.74 39.84 -3.74
CA ALA A 639 -10.83 41.21 -4.27
C ALA A 639 -11.97 42.05 -3.65
N LYS A 640 -13.05 41.40 -3.20
CA LYS A 640 -14.20 42.07 -2.57
C LYS A 640 -14.07 42.26 -1.05
N THR A 641 -13.02 41.69 -0.44
CA THR A 641 -12.86 41.69 1.01
C THR A 641 -11.83 42.74 1.42
N ASP A 642 -12.28 43.81 2.08
CA ASP A 642 -11.46 44.98 2.43
C ASP A 642 -10.20 44.63 3.26
N ILE A 643 -10.27 43.58 4.08
CA ILE A 643 -9.15 43.11 4.93
C ILE A 643 -7.94 42.68 4.07
N PHE A 644 -8.18 42.22 2.84
CA PHE A 644 -7.12 41.73 1.95
C PHE A 644 -6.59 42.78 0.97
N THR A 645 -7.17 43.98 0.90
CA THR A 645 -6.80 45.01 -0.09
C THR A 645 -5.29 45.33 -0.05
N ARG A 646 -4.73 45.56 1.14
CA ARG A 646 -3.29 45.85 1.30
C ARG A 646 -2.41 44.65 0.94
N LEU A 647 -2.88 43.43 1.23
CA LEU A 647 -2.16 42.21 0.86
C LEU A 647 -2.14 42.04 -0.66
N ILE A 648 -3.27 42.26 -1.34
CA ILE A 648 -3.37 42.25 -2.80
C ILE A 648 -2.43 43.29 -3.40
N GLU A 649 -2.44 44.52 -2.90
CA GLU A 649 -1.52 45.58 -3.36
C GLU A 649 -0.06 45.19 -3.18
N ARG A 650 0.30 44.51 -2.09
CA ARG A 650 1.66 44.03 -1.87
C ARG A 650 2.01 42.93 -2.86
N VAL A 651 1.16 41.92 -3.00
CA VAL A 651 1.40 40.76 -3.88
C VAL A 651 1.47 41.19 -5.35
N SER A 652 0.61 42.10 -5.77
CA SER A 652 0.57 42.66 -7.13
C SER A 652 1.65 43.73 -7.40
N GLY A 653 2.61 43.92 -6.50
CA GLY A 653 3.71 44.88 -6.69
C GLY A 653 3.37 46.38 -6.59
N LYS A 654 2.13 46.74 -6.23
CA LYS A 654 1.68 48.15 -6.12
C LYS A 654 2.28 48.88 -4.91
N ILE A 655 2.50 48.16 -3.81
CA ILE A 655 3.18 48.68 -2.62
C ILE A 655 4.41 47.84 -2.28
N SER A 656 5.41 48.48 -1.69
CA SER A 656 6.64 47.84 -1.23
C SER A 656 6.42 47.04 0.06
N TRP A 657 7.35 46.12 0.37
CA TRP A 657 7.34 45.40 1.66
C TRP A 657 7.37 46.36 2.87
N GLY A 658 8.16 47.44 2.79
CA GLY A 658 8.24 48.43 3.86
C GLY A 658 6.91 49.14 4.12
N GLU A 659 6.19 49.50 3.06
CA GLU A 659 4.86 50.10 3.15
C GLU A 659 3.79 49.12 3.65
N TYR A 660 3.90 47.84 3.26
CA TYR A 660 2.99 46.79 3.71
C TYR A 660 3.08 46.61 5.24
N VAL A 661 4.29 46.40 5.76
CA VAL A 661 4.55 46.17 7.20
C VAL A 661 4.32 47.42 8.06
N ALA A 662 4.37 48.62 7.47
CA ALA A 662 4.09 49.86 8.18
C ALA A 662 2.59 50.09 8.47
N GLY A 663 1.69 49.31 7.85
CA GLY A 663 0.25 49.38 8.12
C GLY A 663 -0.29 48.09 8.73
N GLU A 664 -1.61 47.92 8.68
CA GLU A 664 -2.27 46.71 9.16
C GLU A 664 -1.95 45.53 8.23
N THR A 665 -1.36 44.49 8.81
CA THR A 665 -0.99 43.25 8.11
C THR A 665 -1.98 42.15 8.43
N VAL A 666 -2.22 41.26 7.47
CA VAL A 666 -3.03 40.06 7.68
C VAL A 666 -2.28 39.12 8.63
N ALA A 667 -2.97 38.62 9.65
CA ALA A 667 -2.38 37.69 10.60
C ALA A 667 -2.18 36.28 10.02
N ASP A 668 -1.25 35.53 10.61
CA ASP A 668 -0.88 34.19 10.16
C ASP A 668 -2.09 33.25 10.16
N THR A 669 -2.97 33.36 11.15
CA THR A 669 -4.18 32.55 11.26
C THR A 669 -5.13 32.70 10.08
N GLU A 670 -5.28 33.92 9.56
CA GLU A 670 -6.12 34.23 8.42
C GLU A 670 -5.48 33.69 7.13
N ILE A 671 -4.16 33.86 6.95
CA ILE A 671 -3.43 33.31 5.80
C ILE A 671 -3.55 31.78 5.77
N MET A 672 -3.30 31.14 6.91
CA MET A 672 -3.45 29.69 7.07
C MET A 672 -4.90 29.25 6.80
N GLY A 673 -5.90 30.01 7.26
CA GLY A 673 -7.31 29.76 6.95
C GLY A 673 -7.63 29.83 5.45
N LEU A 674 -7.06 30.80 4.71
CA LEU A 674 -7.19 30.88 3.25
C LEU A 674 -6.59 29.64 2.56
N MET A 675 -5.41 29.21 3.01
CA MET A 675 -4.74 28.01 2.49
C MET A 675 -5.54 26.73 2.77
N GLU A 676 -6.10 26.59 3.98
CA GLU A 676 -6.99 25.47 4.32
C GLU A 676 -8.22 25.44 3.41
N MET A 677 -8.85 26.59 3.14
CA MET A 677 -9.99 26.66 2.23
C MET A 677 -9.63 26.17 0.83
N LEU A 678 -8.47 26.54 0.29
CA LEU A 678 -7.98 26.05 -1.01
C LEU A 678 -7.81 24.53 -1.00
N ILE A 679 -7.19 23.98 0.05
CA ILE A 679 -7.01 22.53 0.20
C ILE A 679 -8.38 21.82 0.31
N GLU A 680 -9.33 22.40 1.04
CA GLU A 680 -10.64 21.79 1.30
C GLU A 680 -11.51 21.66 0.04
N VAL A 681 -11.27 22.51 -0.98
CA VAL A 681 -11.96 22.49 -2.27
C VAL A 681 -11.16 21.86 -3.41
N ALA A 682 -9.95 21.37 -3.13
CA ALA A 682 -9.12 20.72 -4.14
C ALA A 682 -9.76 19.45 -4.70
N ASP A 683 -9.60 19.25 -6.02
CA ASP A 683 -10.03 18.04 -6.71
C ASP A 683 -9.05 16.89 -6.43
N ILE A 684 -7.75 17.20 -6.40
CA ILE A 684 -6.67 16.25 -6.15
C ILE A 684 -5.70 16.86 -5.15
N VAL A 685 -5.43 16.14 -4.05
CA VAL A 685 -4.40 16.51 -3.07
C VAL A 685 -3.25 15.52 -3.16
N CYS A 686 -2.06 16.02 -3.50
CA CYS A 686 -0.83 15.24 -3.60
C CYS A 686 0.01 15.44 -2.34
N THR A 687 0.26 14.39 -1.55
CA THR A 687 1.15 14.48 -0.38
C THR A 687 1.76 13.13 0.01
N THR A 688 2.75 13.13 0.90
CA THR A 688 3.38 11.88 1.38
C THR A 688 2.50 11.17 2.41
N PRO A 689 2.67 9.85 2.60
CA PRO A 689 1.97 9.08 3.65
C PRO A 689 2.11 9.68 5.05
N SER A 690 3.27 10.27 5.34
CA SER A 690 3.54 10.90 6.63
C SER A 690 2.70 12.15 6.85
N LEU A 691 2.79 13.12 5.94
CA LEU A 691 2.06 14.38 6.05
C LEU A 691 0.54 14.17 6.02
N ALA A 692 0.06 13.20 5.25
CA ALA A 692 -1.36 12.81 5.21
C ALA A 692 -1.92 12.27 6.53
N HIS A 693 -1.07 12.04 7.53
CA HIS A 693 -1.46 11.58 8.86
C HIS A 693 -1.08 12.57 9.95
N THR A 694 0.05 13.27 9.83
CA THR A 694 0.52 14.22 10.85
C THR A 694 -0.15 15.58 10.75
N GLU A 695 -0.49 16.03 9.54
CA GLU A 695 -1.13 17.32 9.33
C GLU A 695 -2.65 17.21 9.42
N ASP A 696 -3.26 17.91 10.38
CA ASP A 696 -4.70 17.81 10.65
C ASP A 696 -5.57 18.16 9.45
N HIS A 697 -5.19 19.18 8.68
CA HIS A 697 -5.93 19.60 7.48
C HIS A 697 -5.88 18.52 6.37
N LEU A 698 -4.72 17.87 6.15
CA LEU A 698 -4.57 16.76 5.19
C LEU A 698 -5.27 15.50 5.68
N LYS A 699 -5.17 15.20 6.98
CA LYS A 699 -5.85 14.06 7.61
C LYS A 699 -7.36 14.22 7.51
N LYS A 700 -7.90 15.40 7.83
CA LYS A 700 -9.32 15.75 7.68
C LYS A 700 -9.76 15.59 6.22
N TRP A 701 -8.98 16.09 5.27
CA TRP A 701 -9.28 15.95 3.84
C TRP A 701 -9.29 14.48 3.41
N LYS A 702 -8.27 13.70 3.79
CA LYS A 702 -8.21 12.25 3.50
C LYS A 702 -9.42 11.50 4.03
N VAL A 703 -9.85 11.78 5.25
CA VAL A 703 -10.95 11.06 5.93
C VAL A 703 -12.32 11.50 5.42
N LYS A 704 -12.52 12.80 5.14
CA LYS A 704 -13.84 13.38 4.82
C LYS A 704 -14.09 13.58 3.32
N ARG A 705 -13.05 13.90 2.54
CA ARG A 705 -13.18 14.33 1.12
C ARG A 705 -12.73 13.26 0.13
N ALA A 706 -11.62 12.59 0.37
CA ALA A 706 -11.08 11.63 -0.60
C ALA A 706 -12.08 10.49 -0.91
N ARG A 707 -12.20 10.15 -2.20
CA ARG A 707 -13.05 9.09 -2.75
C ARG A 707 -12.28 8.12 -3.63
N GLY A 708 -11.13 8.52 -4.15
CA GLY A 708 -10.17 7.65 -4.84
C GLY A 708 -8.76 7.83 -4.29
N ILE A 709 -7.90 6.84 -4.53
CA ILE A 709 -6.50 6.81 -4.15
C ILE A 709 -5.64 6.58 -5.40
N ALA A 710 -4.54 7.31 -5.50
CA ALA A 710 -3.54 7.10 -6.54
C ALA A 710 -2.14 7.11 -5.91
N ILE A 711 -1.36 6.06 -6.17
CA ILE A 711 -0.01 5.92 -5.62
C ILE A 711 0.98 5.81 -6.76
N ASP A 712 1.86 6.80 -6.90
CA ASP A 712 3.00 6.73 -7.80
C ASP A 712 4.23 6.15 -7.09
N GLU A 713 5.16 5.61 -7.87
CA GLU A 713 6.38 4.92 -7.39
C GLU A 713 6.07 3.92 -6.24
N ALA A 714 4.97 3.17 -6.35
CA ALA A 714 4.53 2.20 -5.37
C ALA A 714 5.55 1.06 -5.14
N GLY A 715 6.49 0.87 -6.08
CA GLY A 715 7.66 0.00 -5.93
C GLY A 715 8.65 0.47 -4.86
N GLY A 716 8.70 1.77 -4.57
CA GLY A 716 9.47 2.36 -3.47
C GLY A 716 8.69 2.52 -2.16
N MET A 717 7.41 2.14 -2.13
CA MET A 717 6.52 2.33 -0.98
C MET A 717 6.37 1.05 -0.14
N SER A 718 6.50 1.20 1.18
CA SER A 718 6.22 0.10 2.11
C SER A 718 4.72 -0.21 2.19
N ARG A 719 4.36 -1.44 2.53
CA ARG A 719 2.95 -1.83 2.74
C ARG A 719 2.27 -1.02 3.84
N GLY A 720 2.96 -0.73 4.94
CA GLY A 720 2.44 0.11 6.02
C GLY A 720 2.15 1.56 5.59
N ASP A 721 2.98 2.12 4.70
CA ASP A 721 2.72 3.44 4.12
C ASP A 721 1.50 3.42 3.20
N LEU A 722 1.39 2.43 2.30
CA LEU A 722 0.20 2.25 1.47
C LEU A 722 -1.05 2.17 2.33
N TYR A 723 -1.05 1.36 3.39
CA TYR A 723 -2.20 1.17 4.27
C TYR A 723 -2.60 2.48 4.97
N SER A 724 -1.63 3.28 5.38
CA SER A 724 -1.88 4.57 6.04
C SER A 724 -2.50 5.63 5.11
N ILE A 725 -2.26 5.50 3.80
CA ILE A 725 -2.92 6.31 2.77
C ILE A 725 -4.25 5.68 2.38
N TRP A 726 -4.32 4.41 1.99
CA TRP A 726 -5.52 3.79 1.44
C TRP A 726 -6.65 3.72 2.48
N GLY A 727 -6.33 3.41 3.73
CA GLY A 727 -7.29 3.14 4.79
C GLY A 727 -7.90 1.74 4.66
N ASN A 728 -8.88 1.41 5.50
CA ASN A 728 -9.45 0.05 5.56
C ASN A 728 -10.78 -0.12 4.82
N THR A 729 -11.24 0.92 4.11
CA THR A 729 -12.59 1.01 3.52
C THR A 729 -12.69 0.65 2.04
N LEU A 730 -11.60 0.19 1.39
CA LEU A 730 -11.56 -0.23 -0.02
C LEU A 730 -12.04 0.85 -1.01
N LEU A 731 -11.49 2.06 -0.92
CA LEU A 731 -11.72 3.05 -1.97
C LEU A 731 -11.06 2.60 -3.28
N PRO A 732 -11.61 2.98 -4.45
CA PRO A 732 -10.93 2.82 -5.73
C PRO A 732 -9.49 3.32 -5.68
N CYS A 733 -8.56 2.51 -6.17
CA CYS A 733 -7.13 2.71 -5.96
C CYS A 733 -6.33 2.25 -7.19
N LEU A 734 -5.46 3.12 -7.70
CA LEU A 734 -4.45 2.74 -8.68
C LEU A 734 -3.05 2.86 -8.09
N LEU A 735 -2.22 1.85 -8.36
CA LEU A 735 -0.81 1.84 -8.04
C LEU A 735 -0.01 1.91 -9.34
N ALA A 736 1.02 2.75 -9.37
CA ALA A 736 2.01 2.79 -10.43
C ALA A 736 3.43 2.59 -9.92
N GLY A 737 4.30 2.08 -10.78
CA GLY A 737 5.73 2.00 -10.54
C GLY A 737 6.42 1.05 -11.52
N ASP A 738 7.69 0.80 -11.28
CA ASP A 738 8.49 -0.04 -12.18
C ASP A 738 8.24 -1.53 -11.98
N GLU A 739 8.41 -2.29 -13.07
CA GLU A 739 8.35 -3.75 -13.05
C GLU A 739 9.61 -4.41 -12.47
N GLU A 740 10.72 -3.68 -12.47
CA GLU A 740 11.94 -4.12 -11.80
C GLU A 740 11.76 -3.88 -10.30
N PHE A 741 11.09 -4.82 -9.62
CA PHE A 741 10.87 -4.75 -8.19
C PHE A 741 12.20 -4.74 -7.43
N LEU A 742 12.66 -3.54 -7.07
CA LEU A 742 13.82 -3.33 -6.23
C LEU A 742 13.42 -3.53 -4.76
N PRO A 743 14.11 -4.40 -4.01
CA PRO A 743 13.79 -4.59 -2.60
C PRO A 743 14.05 -3.30 -1.81
N LEU A 744 13.13 -2.94 -0.93
CA LEU A 744 13.28 -1.78 -0.05
C LEU A 744 14.51 -1.89 0.84
N GLU A 745 15.08 -0.74 1.21
CA GLU A 745 16.21 -0.70 2.13
C GLU A 745 15.72 -0.95 3.56
N VAL A 746 16.28 -1.96 4.22
CA VAL A 746 15.99 -2.27 5.63
C VAL A 746 17.32 -2.31 6.37
N LYS A 747 17.59 -1.27 7.17
CA LYS A 747 18.86 -1.10 7.90
C LYS A 747 19.21 -2.33 8.74
N SER A 748 18.22 -2.89 9.43
CA SER A 748 18.37 -4.04 10.32
C SER A 748 18.49 -5.38 9.60
N TYR A 749 18.52 -5.41 8.27
CA TYR A 749 18.36 -6.64 7.49
C TYR A 749 19.48 -7.64 7.79
N GLN A 750 20.74 -7.24 7.76
CA GLN A 750 21.84 -8.17 8.00
C GLN A 750 22.17 -8.36 9.49
N ASP A 751 21.51 -7.62 10.37
CA ASP A 751 21.93 -7.51 11.77
C ASP A 751 21.57 -8.74 12.61
N ARG A 752 22.46 -9.02 13.55
CA ARG A 752 22.38 -10.15 14.48
C ARG A 752 22.64 -9.73 15.91
N ASP A 753 22.12 -10.51 16.84
CA ASP A 753 22.50 -10.41 18.25
C ASP A 753 23.79 -11.20 18.54
N ALA A 754 24.23 -11.16 19.81
CA ALA A 754 25.45 -11.85 20.24
C ALA A 754 25.32 -13.39 20.13
N ASP A 755 24.09 -13.90 20.19
CA ASP A 755 23.76 -15.32 20.12
C ASP A 755 23.58 -15.81 18.66
N GLY A 756 23.73 -14.91 17.68
CA GLY A 756 23.61 -15.22 16.26
C GLY A 756 22.18 -15.26 15.71
N ASN A 757 21.19 -14.85 16.51
CA ASN A 757 19.80 -14.68 16.09
C ASN A 757 19.66 -13.42 15.22
N ARG A 758 18.60 -13.38 14.41
CA ARG A 758 18.28 -12.23 13.56
C ARG A 758 17.59 -11.16 14.38
N ARG A 759 18.06 -9.91 14.29
CA ARG A 759 17.39 -8.76 14.95
C ARG A 759 16.06 -8.42 14.32
N ASN A 760 15.96 -8.58 13.00
CA ASN A 760 14.70 -8.48 12.26
C ASN A 760 14.40 -9.83 11.61
N ARG A 761 13.50 -10.59 12.24
CA ARG A 761 13.05 -11.91 11.79
C ARG A 761 12.09 -11.82 10.61
N PHE A 762 11.50 -10.65 10.38
CA PHE A 762 10.62 -10.33 9.25
C PHE A 762 11.32 -9.49 8.18
N GLY A 763 12.66 -9.47 8.17
CA GLY A 763 13.44 -8.62 7.27
C GLY A 763 13.17 -8.90 5.79
N ASP A 764 12.83 -10.13 5.40
CA ASP A 764 12.46 -10.45 4.01
C ASP A 764 11.06 -9.90 3.66
N ASP A 765 10.16 -9.77 4.64
CA ASP A 765 8.84 -9.13 4.46
C ASP A 765 8.92 -7.60 4.46
N ALA A 766 9.77 -7.02 5.30
CA ALA A 766 9.99 -5.57 5.35
C ALA A 766 10.56 -5.01 4.03
N ARG A 767 11.26 -5.85 3.26
CA ARG A 767 11.87 -5.47 1.97
C ARG A 767 10.91 -5.49 0.79
N LYS A 768 9.69 -6.04 0.95
CA LYS A 768 8.71 -6.08 -0.13
C LYS A 768 7.97 -4.76 -0.22
N SER A 769 7.92 -4.21 -1.41
CA SER A 769 7.07 -3.06 -1.69
C SER A 769 5.60 -3.47 -1.74
N ALA A 770 4.72 -2.47 -1.65
CA ALA A 770 3.30 -2.67 -1.82
C ALA A 770 2.96 -3.18 -3.24
N LEU A 771 3.63 -2.62 -4.25
CA LEU A 771 3.45 -3.00 -5.66
C LEU A 771 3.84 -4.45 -5.94
N GLU A 772 5.01 -4.89 -5.45
CA GLU A 772 5.51 -6.25 -5.64
C GLU A 772 4.55 -7.27 -5.00
N PHE A 773 4.10 -6.99 -3.77
CA PHE A 773 3.18 -7.86 -3.05
C PHE A 773 1.82 -8.00 -3.75
N LEU A 774 1.22 -6.89 -4.20
CA LEU A 774 -0.09 -6.92 -4.84
C LEU A 774 -0.03 -7.55 -6.24
N THR A 775 1.06 -7.33 -6.99
CA THR A 775 1.33 -8.01 -8.26
C THR A 775 1.41 -9.53 -8.06
N ALA A 776 2.09 -9.97 -7.01
CA ALA A 776 2.26 -11.38 -6.68
C ALA A 776 0.97 -12.14 -6.33
N THR A 777 -0.10 -11.42 -5.98
CA THR A 777 -1.41 -12.04 -5.64
C THR A 777 -2.13 -12.62 -6.87
N GLY A 778 -1.61 -12.35 -8.07
CA GLY A 778 -2.23 -12.73 -9.35
C GLY A 778 -3.20 -11.71 -9.90
N TRP A 779 -3.19 -10.47 -9.36
CA TRP A 779 -3.98 -9.37 -9.90
C TRP A 779 -3.47 -8.95 -11.31
N PRO A 780 -4.35 -8.58 -12.26
CA PRO A 780 -3.93 -8.15 -13.59
C PRO A 780 -3.20 -6.79 -13.56
N VAL A 781 -1.98 -6.78 -14.12
CA VAL A 781 -1.12 -5.58 -14.20
C VAL A 781 -1.12 -5.01 -15.62
N TYR A 782 -1.40 -3.73 -15.78
CA TYR A 782 -1.28 -3.04 -17.06
C TYR A 782 0.17 -2.60 -17.28
N ARG A 783 0.86 -3.19 -18.25
CA ARG A 783 2.19 -2.74 -18.66
C ARG A 783 2.07 -1.67 -19.73
N VAL A 784 2.65 -0.49 -19.48
CA VAL A 784 2.75 0.60 -20.47
C VAL A 784 3.61 0.17 -21.66
N ARG A 785 3.18 0.51 -22.87
CA ARG A 785 3.76 0.01 -24.13
C ARG A 785 4.50 1.09 -24.91
N GLY A 786 4.12 2.35 -24.69
CA GLY A 786 4.64 3.53 -25.37
C GLY A 786 6.07 3.88 -25.01
#